data_AF-A0A7R8WBM1-F1
#
_entry.id   AF-A0A7R8WBM1-F1
#
_cell.length_a   1.000
_cell.length_b   1.000
_cell.length_c   1.000
_cell.angle_alpha   90.00
_cell.angle_beta   90.00
_cell.angle_gamma   90.00
#
_symmetry.space_group_name_H-M   'P 1'
#
loop_
_entity.id
_entity.type
_entity.pdbx_description
1 polymer ?
#
loop_
_entity_poly.entity_id
_entity_poly.type
_entity_poly.pdbx_seq_one_letter_code
_entity_poly.pdbx_strand_id
1 'polypeptide(L)'
;MDHEKDISGVEYGEFDDESVVEKSEPQGCWGSFTGCIGGMWATRQMTSSKDREIYVRTTLRELVVYVVFLIILCILTFGMTSSTMFYYTNVMEGLFLDKPYNDTRNTLRGSSQMLDFWRFCEYILLESMYWEYWYDDALTPTIDNNILFQNRLLGAPRFRQLRVRDDSCVVHENFKAAIKQCYDVYSEGIEDTKPFGPGNSSEWLYHTSDELDGNTHWAKLTTYSGAGSIKDLSTLKRNATNDIAHLRNNRWIDRATRAVFLDFTVYNANVNLFCVVKIVFEFPATGGLIPSWSFRTVKLLRYVTVMDYFIMACEFIFVFFIIYYMVEELIEIKHNGCAYFRSVWNMLDLLVIVISIICIAFSIFRYITVQDKIKGLLEDDEMNRYANFEFLGYWQTRYNDMVAVCVFFAWIKIFKYISFNKTMTQLSSTLSRCAKDVAGFAIMFFIVFFAFAQLGYLLFGTQVHDFRTFGDSVFTLLRTILGDFNFHEIESANRILGPIFFLSYVFFVFFVLLNMFLAIINDTYSEVKAEIALQKNEFEIADYFKRGYNNMMGKLGRRDRLVDLENALKLSDANADGVLTFDELRNNLKNHILASLSQKLTALTLTCRCNFSDMEIEMCFARYDTDGDRVIGENEKRAMLADIEGRRLELDQEIKKDGPESRPVTAKGAEAAVVAGAISEEEFQQLQRRVDRMEGSIGSIVNKIDAVLVKLDTMEKTKGKRRENMSKFLDSMAEDGGKRTLGSSSTVQSELPGAPSDTIKRSQRLSKGVRMQSIKRGRKRTRAKAKHAAKDSSKVRVRVRLEELSEKLFTIWTKTHDGSRSPVVSCVSVISACFKMNVDCLRLLTLNTNLPSVRVRQIGGQKPEAFWER
;
A
#
# COMPACT_ATOMS: atom_id res chain seq x y z
N MET A 1 37.30 -21.99 -70.62
CA MET A 1 36.79 -20.69 -70.13
C MET A 1 37.62 -20.17 -68.94
N ASP A 2 38.95 -20.26 -69.02
CA ASP A 2 39.78 -19.11 -69.41
C ASP A 2 39.25 -17.73 -68.92
N HIS A 3 39.91 -17.16 -67.91
CA HIS A 3 41.02 -16.27 -68.26
C HIS A 3 42.06 -16.14 -67.14
N GLU A 4 43.31 -16.08 -67.57
CA GLU A 4 44.53 -15.90 -66.78
C GLU A 4 45.15 -14.53 -67.11
N LYS A 5 45.72 -13.83 -66.11
CA LYS A 5 46.69 -12.72 -66.23
C LYS A 5 47.14 -12.15 -64.87
N ASP A 6 48.37 -12.46 -64.44
CA ASP A 6 49.58 -11.62 -64.61
C ASP A 6 49.49 -10.08 -64.44
N ILE A 7 50.48 -9.35 -63.87
CA ILE A 7 51.76 -9.73 -63.19
C ILE A 7 52.35 -8.51 -62.44
N SER A 8 53.24 -8.75 -61.46
CA SER A 8 54.24 -7.81 -60.85
C SER A 8 53.80 -6.59 -60.02
N GLY A 9 54.69 -6.17 -59.11
CA GLY A 9 54.62 -4.93 -58.33
C GLY A 9 55.27 -5.08 -56.95
N VAL A 10 56.57 -4.76 -56.81
CA VAL A 10 57.32 -4.80 -55.54
C VAL A 10 57.96 -3.44 -55.28
N GLU A 11 57.72 -2.86 -54.11
CA GLU A 11 58.69 -1.98 -53.46
C GLU A 11 58.42 -1.86 -51.94
N TYR A 12 59.43 -1.41 -51.19
CA TYR A 12 59.38 -1.22 -49.74
C TYR A 12 58.87 0.20 -49.40
N GLY A 13 58.24 0.34 -48.23
CA GLY A 13 57.93 1.64 -47.61
C GLY A 13 58.08 1.53 -46.09
N GLU A 14 58.58 2.58 -45.46
CA GLU A 14 58.97 2.58 -44.04
C GLU A 14 57.76 2.65 -43.08
N PHE A 15 57.99 2.19 -41.84
CA PHE A 15 57.06 2.29 -40.72
C PHE A 15 57.54 3.45 -39.83
N ASP A 16 57.05 4.66 -40.08
CA ASP A 16 57.30 5.82 -39.21
C ASP A 16 56.18 5.99 -38.17
N ASP A 17 56.57 6.35 -36.94
CA ASP A 17 55.66 6.65 -35.84
C ASP A 17 55.03 8.06 -36.00
N GLU A 18 53.79 8.15 -36.48
CA GLU A 18 52.98 9.37 -36.30
C GLU A 18 52.24 9.36 -34.96
N SER A 19 52.55 10.37 -34.13
CA SER A 19 52.03 10.53 -32.77
C SER A 19 50.51 10.69 -32.72
N VAL A 20 49.85 9.96 -31.81
CA VAL A 20 48.44 10.20 -31.46
C VAL A 20 48.28 11.59 -30.85
N VAL A 21 47.67 12.51 -31.61
CA VAL A 21 47.39 13.87 -31.15
C VAL A 21 46.34 13.86 -30.03
N GLU A 22 46.79 14.09 -28.81
CA GLU A 22 45.94 14.23 -27.63
C GLU A 22 45.07 15.50 -27.73
N LYS A 23 43.81 15.33 -28.17
CA LYS A 23 42.84 16.42 -28.20
C LYS A 23 42.38 16.76 -26.79
N SER A 24 42.96 17.82 -26.22
CA SER A 24 42.50 18.43 -24.97
C SER A 24 41.08 18.97 -25.11
N GLU A 25 40.12 18.36 -24.40
CA GLU A 25 38.79 18.94 -24.25
C GLU A 25 38.86 20.20 -23.37
N PRO A 26 38.14 21.28 -23.72
CA PRO A 26 38.19 22.52 -22.95
C PRO A 26 37.53 22.34 -21.57
N GLN A 27 38.31 22.48 -20.51
CA GLN A 27 37.85 22.44 -19.11
C GLN A 27 37.02 23.70 -18.74
N GLY A 28 35.85 23.86 -19.36
CA GLY A 28 34.82 24.77 -18.89
C GLY A 28 34.03 24.16 -17.73
N CYS A 29 33.64 24.96 -16.74
CA CYS A 29 32.70 24.54 -15.69
C CYS A 29 31.40 23.99 -16.31
N TRP A 30 30.97 24.55 -17.45
CA TRP A 30 29.87 24.03 -18.26
C TRP A 30 30.09 22.62 -18.81
N GLY A 31 31.30 22.21 -19.17
CA GLY A 31 31.60 20.85 -19.62
C GLY A 31 31.50 19.82 -18.49
N SER A 32 31.97 20.18 -17.30
CA SER A 32 31.75 19.38 -16.09
C SER A 32 30.26 19.29 -15.72
N PHE A 33 29.51 20.39 -15.92
CA PHE A 33 28.06 20.44 -15.67
C PHE A 33 27.27 19.60 -16.69
N THR A 34 27.55 19.69 -18.00
CA THR A 34 26.91 18.84 -19.02
C THR A 34 27.32 17.38 -18.88
N GLY A 35 28.57 17.08 -18.48
CA GLY A 35 29.01 15.74 -18.12
C GLY A 35 28.27 15.16 -16.91
N CYS A 36 28.07 15.95 -15.85
CA CYS A 36 27.25 15.56 -14.69
C CYS A 36 25.79 15.32 -15.10
N ILE A 37 25.21 16.21 -15.92
CA ILE A 37 23.83 16.08 -16.42
C ILE A 37 23.68 14.85 -17.30
N GLY A 38 24.58 14.61 -18.26
CA GLY A 38 24.58 13.41 -19.10
C GLY A 38 24.70 12.13 -18.27
N GLY A 39 25.58 12.13 -17.28
CA GLY A 39 25.69 11.04 -16.31
C GLY A 39 24.43 10.85 -15.45
N MET A 40 23.65 11.91 -15.21
CA MET A 40 22.39 11.86 -14.45
C MET A 40 21.22 11.28 -15.25
N TRP A 41 21.21 11.45 -16.58
CA TRP A 41 20.22 10.85 -17.49
C TRP A 41 20.51 9.39 -17.88
N ALA A 42 21.72 8.87 -17.60
CA ALA A 42 22.07 7.48 -17.90
C ALA A 42 21.37 6.49 -16.95
N THR A 43 20.27 5.88 -17.41
CA THR A 43 19.55 4.81 -16.69
C THR A 43 20.18 3.43 -16.93
N ARG A 44 19.79 2.45 -16.10
CA ARG A 44 20.08 1.03 -16.27
C ARG A 44 19.75 0.48 -17.67
N GLN A 45 18.73 0.98 -18.37
CA GLN A 45 18.33 0.45 -19.68
C GLN A 45 19.09 1.09 -20.86
N MET A 46 19.61 2.31 -20.69
CA MET A 46 20.43 2.98 -21.71
C MET A 46 21.93 2.63 -21.62
N THR A 47 22.40 2.17 -20.46
CA THR A 47 23.84 1.97 -20.20
C THR A 47 24.33 0.60 -20.70
N SER A 48 24.65 0.49 -22.00
CA SER A 48 25.18 -0.74 -22.63
C SER A 48 26.66 -1.07 -22.27
N SER A 49 27.16 -0.62 -21.12
CA SER A 49 28.53 -0.88 -20.67
C SER A 49 28.66 -2.26 -20.00
N LYS A 50 29.73 -2.99 -20.32
CA LYS A 50 30.01 -4.33 -19.74
C LYS A 50 30.46 -4.26 -18.27
N ASP A 51 30.70 -3.06 -17.75
CA ASP A 51 31.31 -2.80 -16.45
C ASP A 51 30.27 -2.87 -15.32
N ARG A 52 30.26 -4.02 -14.63
CA ARG A 52 29.33 -4.34 -13.54
C ARG A 52 29.29 -3.30 -12.41
N GLU A 53 30.41 -2.61 -12.15
CA GLU A 53 30.47 -1.56 -11.13
C GLU A 53 29.68 -0.31 -11.52
N ILE A 54 29.62 0.05 -12.81
CA ILE A 54 28.79 1.16 -13.31
C ILE A 54 27.30 0.81 -13.14
N TYR A 55 26.93 -0.43 -13.47
CA TYR A 55 25.56 -0.95 -13.31
C TYR A 55 25.09 -0.95 -11.83
N VAL A 56 25.94 -1.40 -10.90
CA VAL A 56 25.61 -1.35 -9.45
C VAL A 56 25.51 0.11 -8.96
N ARG A 57 26.39 1.01 -9.44
CA ARG A 57 26.36 2.43 -9.03
C ARG A 57 25.15 3.20 -9.58
N THR A 58 24.74 2.96 -10.82
CA THR A 58 23.53 3.57 -11.41
C THR A 58 22.27 3.08 -10.72
N THR A 59 22.14 1.77 -10.50
CA THR A 59 20.96 1.20 -9.82
C THR A 59 20.82 1.56 -8.35
N LEU A 60 21.92 1.68 -7.60
CA LEU A 60 21.89 2.23 -6.23
C LEU A 60 21.47 3.71 -6.21
N ARG A 61 21.88 4.51 -7.22
CA ARG A 61 21.41 5.89 -7.37
C ARG A 61 19.91 5.95 -7.68
N GLU A 62 19.43 5.16 -8.64
CA GLU A 62 17.99 5.05 -8.98
C GLU A 62 17.17 4.68 -7.73
N LEU A 63 17.62 3.70 -6.94
CA LEU A 63 16.99 3.30 -5.68
C LEU A 63 16.94 4.45 -4.66
N VAL A 64 18.04 5.19 -4.44
CA VAL A 64 18.05 6.32 -3.48
C VAL A 64 17.10 7.44 -3.92
N VAL A 65 17.10 7.80 -5.20
CA VAL A 65 16.16 8.77 -5.77
C VAL A 65 14.72 8.29 -5.58
N TYR A 66 14.45 6.99 -5.81
CA TYR A 66 13.13 6.41 -5.64
C TYR A 66 12.65 6.35 -4.18
N VAL A 67 13.54 6.06 -3.23
CA VAL A 67 13.21 6.08 -1.79
C VAL A 67 12.86 7.49 -1.33
N VAL A 68 13.57 8.53 -1.80
CA VAL A 68 13.24 9.93 -1.49
C VAL A 68 11.85 10.30 -2.05
N PHE A 69 11.57 9.95 -3.32
CA PHE A 69 10.24 10.13 -3.92
C PHE A 69 9.14 9.44 -3.09
N LEU A 70 9.35 8.20 -2.67
CA LEU A 70 8.37 7.42 -1.92
C LEU A 70 8.14 7.99 -0.51
N ILE A 71 9.18 8.50 0.16
CA ILE A 71 9.04 9.21 1.43
C ILE A 71 8.18 10.46 1.27
N ILE A 72 8.40 11.26 0.22
CA ILE A 72 7.60 12.47 -0.07
C ILE A 72 6.14 12.10 -0.35
N LEU A 73 5.89 11.07 -1.16
CA LEU A 73 4.53 10.57 -1.43
C LEU A 73 3.82 10.09 -0.15
N CYS A 74 4.54 9.42 0.76
CA CYS A 74 4.00 9.05 2.07
C CYS A 74 3.68 10.28 2.94
N ILE A 75 4.56 11.28 2.99
CA ILE A 75 4.33 12.54 3.72
C ILE A 75 3.09 13.26 3.20
N LEU A 76 2.91 13.34 1.87
CA LEU A 76 1.73 13.97 1.27
C LEU A 76 0.43 13.23 1.60
N THR A 77 0.44 11.89 1.55
CA THR A 77 -0.77 11.10 1.79
C THR A 77 -1.17 11.06 3.26
N PHE A 78 -0.23 10.86 4.19
CA PHE A 78 -0.51 10.95 5.63
C PHE A 78 -0.82 12.39 6.07
N GLY A 79 -0.21 13.40 5.44
CA GLY A 79 -0.51 14.82 5.69
C GLY A 79 -1.94 15.22 5.30
N MET A 80 -2.53 14.56 4.30
CA MET A 80 -3.94 14.76 3.95
C MET A 80 -4.92 13.94 4.79
N THR A 81 -4.52 12.76 5.29
CA THR A 81 -5.43 11.78 5.93
C THR A 81 -5.27 11.72 7.45
N SER A 82 -5.83 12.73 8.13
CA SER A 82 -5.88 12.74 9.61
C SER A 82 -6.76 11.63 10.18
N SER A 83 -6.31 10.98 11.25
CA SER A 83 -7.09 10.01 12.02
C SER A 83 -8.37 10.60 12.63
N THR A 84 -8.44 11.92 12.81
CA THR A 84 -9.66 12.62 13.27
C THR A 84 -10.84 12.50 12.30
N MET A 85 -10.60 12.24 11.01
CA MET A 85 -11.66 12.04 10.01
C MET A 85 -12.53 10.81 10.33
N PHE A 86 -11.94 9.72 10.83
CA PHE A 86 -12.67 8.51 11.22
C PHE A 86 -13.59 8.75 12.42
N TYR A 87 -13.11 9.46 13.45
CA TYR A 87 -13.95 9.78 14.59
C TYR A 87 -15.08 10.75 14.22
N TYR A 88 -14.83 11.70 13.32
CA TYR A 88 -15.86 12.64 12.85
C TYR A 88 -16.94 11.98 12.00
N THR A 89 -16.57 11.06 11.08
CA THR A 89 -17.56 10.22 10.36
C THR A 89 -18.35 9.33 11.31
N ASN A 90 -17.69 8.59 12.19
CA ASN A 90 -18.34 7.64 13.11
C ASN A 90 -19.35 8.31 14.06
N VAL A 91 -19.02 9.50 14.59
CA VAL A 91 -19.95 10.27 15.42
C VAL A 91 -21.15 10.78 14.63
N MET A 92 -20.96 11.23 13.38
CA MET A 92 -22.08 11.64 12.52
C MET A 92 -22.95 10.46 12.06
N GLU A 93 -22.36 9.30 11.75
CA GLU A 93 -23.12 8.07 11.49
C GLU A 93 -23.95 7.67 12.70
N GLY A 94 -23.35 7.57 13.89
CA GLY A 94 -24.07 7.19 15.10
C GLY A 94 -25.22 8.14 15.45
N LEU A 95 -25.08 9.44 15.16
CA LEU A 95 -26.10 10.45 15.42
C LEU A 95 -27.37 10.28 14.55
N PHE A 96 -27.22 9.92 13.28
CA PHE A 96 -28.34 9.85 12.31
C PHE A 96 -28.79 8.42 11.95
N LEU A 97 -27.91 7.42 12.03
CA LEU A 97 -28.19 6.04 11.59
C LEU A 97 -28.64 5.12 12.73
N ASP A 98 -28.06 5.30 13.91
CA ASP A 98 -28.11 4.32 15.02
C ASP A 98 -28.96 4.75 16.21
N LYS A 99 -29.47 5.99 16.22
CA LYS A 99 -30.58 6.36 17.11
C LYS A 99 -31.82 5.50 16.80
N PRO A 100 -32.47 4.90 17.81
CA PRO A 100 -33.79 4.28 17.62
C PRO A 100 -34.88 5.34 17.53
N TYR A 101 -36.04 4.98 16.98
CA TYR A 101 -37.23 5.83 17.05
C TYR A 101 -37.88 5.75 18.44
N ASN A 102 -38.48 6.84 18.91
CA ASN A 102 -39.15 6.88 20.23
C ASN A 102 -40.24 5.80 20.38
N ASP A 103 -41.00 5.51 19.31
CA ASP A 103 -42.04 4.47 19.30
C ASP A 103 -41.50 3.03 19.15
N THR A 104 -40.31 2.84 18.57
CA THR A 104 -39.84 1.52 18.11
C THR A 104 -38.33 1.38 18.20
N ARG A 105 -37.85 0.23 18.69
CA ARG A 105 -36.42 -0.14 18.78
C ARG A 105 -35.69 -0.27 17.42
N ASN A 106 -36.38 -0.07 16.30
CA ASN A 106 -35.74 -0.01 14.98
C ASN A 106 -34.93 1.29 14.87
N THR A 107 -33.79 1.21 14.19
CA THR A 107 -32.98 2.37 13.78
C THR A 107 -33.13 2.59 12.28
N LEU A 108 -32.59 3.69 11.74
CA LEU A 108 -32.63 3.95 10.29
C LEU A 108 -32.03 2.80 9.46
N ARG A 109 -31.01 2.09 9.96
CA ARG A 109 -30.42 0.94 9.26
C ARG A 109 -31.42 -0.22 9.05
N GLY A 110 -32.46 -0.33 9.89
CA GLY A 110 -33.50 -1.36 9.84
C GLY A 110 -34.87 -0.89 9.31
N SER A 111 -34.97 0.36 8.84
CA SER A 111 -36.23 0.95 8.36
C SER A 111 -36.65 0.38 7.01
N SER A 112 -37.93 0.03 6.88
CA SER A 112 -38.46 -0.73 5.74
C SER A 112 -39.82 -0.25 5.23
N GLN A 113 -40.50 0.64 5.96
CA GLN A 113 -41.81 1.17 5.60
C GLN A 113 -41.75 2.65 5.21
N MET A 114 -42.67 3.06 4.34
CA MET A 114 -42.93 4.47 3.99
C MET A 114 -43.17 5.37 5.23
N LEU A 115 -43.72 4.80 6.31
CA LEU A 115 -43.95 5.53 7.57
C LEU A 115 -42.65 5.81 8.34
N ASP A 116 -41.63 4.97 8.20
CA ASP A 116 -40.36 5.10 8.92
C ASP A 116 -39.51 6.27 8.40
N PHE A 117 -39.72 6.69 7.14
CA PHE A 117 -39.21 7.95 6.60
C PHE A 117 -39.77 9.14 7.40
N TRP A 118 -41.09 9.23 7.59
CA TRP A 118 -41.70 10.36 8.31
C TRP A 118 -41.30 10.36 9.78
N ARG A 119 -41.18 9.19 10.42
CA ARG A 119 -40.59 9.05 11.77
C ARG A 119 -39.13 9.54 11.83
N PHE A 120 -38.34 9.29 10.79
CA PHE A 120 -36.97 9.81 10.70
C PHE A 120 -36.96 11.33 10.59
N CYS A 121 -37.81 11.92 9.75
CA CYS A 121 -37.91 13.37 9.61
C CYS A 121 -38.39 14.06 10.89
N GLU A 122 -39.36 13.48 11.60
CA GLU A 122 -40.00 14.11 12.76
C GLU A 122 -39.18 13.95 14.05
N TYR A 123 -38.60 12.77 14.31
CA TYR A 123 -37.83 12.51 15.53
C TYR A 123 -36.32 12.68 15.29
N ILE A 124 -35.73 11.81 14.46
CA ILE A 124 -34.26 11.71 14.36
C ILE A 124 -33.64 12.96 13.71
N LEU A 125 -34.23 13.47 12.64
CA LEU A 125 -33.68 14.59 11.87
C LEU A 125 -33.75 15.91 12.65
N LEU A 126 -34.95 16.30 13.09
CA LEU A 126 -35.18 17.57 13.80
C LEU A 126 -34.41 17.65 15.13
N GLU A 127 -34.34 16.56 15.91
CA GLU A 127 -33.57 16.54 17.16
C GLU A 127 -32.05 16.50 16.93
N SER A 128 -31.57 15.87 15.85
CA SER A 128 -30.14 15.73 15.59
C SER A 128 -29.52 16.94 14.91
N MET A 129 -30.29 17.70 14.12
CA MET A 129 -29.81 18.90 13.43
C MET A 129 -29.91 20.17 14.28
N TYR A 130 -31.00 20.35 15.05
CA TYR A 130 -31.31 21.64 15.69
C TYR A 130 -31.19 21.57 17.22
N TRP A 131 -29.99 21.89 17.71
CA TRP A 131 -29.60 21.87 19.13
C TRP A 131 -29.91 23.23 19.79
N GLU A 132 -31.17 23.42 20.19
CA GLU A 132 -31.68 24.65 20.82
C GLU A 132 -31.29 24.82 22.30
N TYR A 133 -30.82 23.75 22.95
CA TYR A 133 -30.53 23.69 24.38
C TYR A 133 -29.15 23.09 24.64
N TRP A 134 -28.47 23.61 25.66
CA TRP A 134 -27.29 23.02 26.28
C TRP A 134 -27.68 21.82 27.16
N TYR A 135 -26.67 21.13 27.72
CA TYR A 135 -26.85 19.97 28.59
C TYR A 135 -27.41 20.29 29.99
N ASP A 136 -27.57 21.58 30.30
CA ASP A 136 -28.16 22.15 31.52
C ASP A 136 -29.50 22.87 31.23
N ASP A 137 -30.14 22.54 30.10
CA ASP A 137 -31.38 23.14 29.58
C ASP A 137 -31.32 24.66 29.31
N ALA A 138 -30.14 25.28 29.38
CA ALA A 138 -29.95 26.68 28.97
C ALA A 138 -30.08 26.82 27.45
N LEU A 139 -30.73 27.88 26.96
CA LEU A 139 -30.91 28.10 25.52
C LEU A 139 -29.55 28.35 24.83
N THR A 140 -29.29 27.71 23.69
CA THR A 140 -28.12 28.04 22.87
C THR A 140 -28.28 29.42 22.21
N PRO A 141 -27.18 30.17 21.98
CA PRO A 141 -27.26 31.45 21.28
C PRO A 141 -27.69 31.21 19.82
N THR A 142 -28.85 31.77 19.45
CA THR A 142 -29.62 31.45 18.22
C THR A 142 -28.96 31.82 16.89
N ILE A 143 -27.68 32.21 16.91
CA ILE A 143 -26.87 32.61 15.76
C ILE A 143 -26.02 31.44 15.24
N ASP A 144 -25.66 30.50 16.13
CA ASP A 144 -24.83 29.33 15.80
C ASP A 144 -25.61 28.02 16.01
N ASN A 145 -26.33 27.60 14.96
CA ASN A 145 -26.99 26.29 14.88
C ASN A 145 -25.95 25.16 14.76
N ASN A 146 -25.30 24.84 15.88
CA ASN A 146 -24.20 23.89 15.92
C ASN A 146 -24.64 22.49 16.37
N ILE A 147 -24.56 21.53 15.45
CA ILE A 147 -24.73 20.11 15.73
C ILE A 147 -23.62 19.67 16.70
N LEU A 148 -24.00 19.03 17.82
CA LEU A 148 -23.08 18.65 18.90
C LEU A 148 -22.25 19.83 19.44
N PHE A 149 -22.83 21.04 19.45
CA PHE A 149 -22.24 22.32 19.89
C PHE A 149 -21.01 22.84 19.10
N GLN A 150 -20.28 21.98 18.37
CA GLN A 150 -19.01 22.33 17.69
C GLN A 150 -19.07 22.31 16.16
N ASN A 151 -20.10 21.72 15.54
CA ASN A 151 -20.17 21.52 14.10
C ASN A 151 -21.28 22.40 13.50
N ARG A 152 -20.89 23.48 12.82
CA ARG A 152 -21.83 24.46 12.25
C ARG A 152 -22.46 23.92 10.97
N LEU A 153 -23.78 23.97 10.87
CA LEU A 153 -24.50 23.67 9.63
C LEU A 153 -24.17 24.76 8.58
N LEU A 154 -23.87 24.34 7.34
CA LEU A 154 -23.64 25.25 6.21
C LEU A 154 -24.85 25.24 5.26
N GLY A 155 -25.53 26.39 5.19
CA GLY A 155 -26.76 26.58 4.40
C GLY A 155 -27.96 25.80 4.94
N ALA A 156 -29.00 25.70 4.12
CA ALA A 156 -30.18 24.91 4.39
C ALA A 156 -29.98 23.40 4.07
N PRO A 157 -30.57 22.47 4.83
CA PRO A 157 -30.71 21.07 4.42
C PRO A 157 -31.69 20.94 3.25
N ARG A 158 -31.34 20.19 2.20
CA ARG A 158 -32.18 19.99 1.01
C ARG A 158 -32.80 18.60 1.01
N PHE A 159 -34.13 18.54 0.95
CA PHE A 159 -34.84 17.39 0.42
C PHE A 159 -34.95 17.50 -1.11
N ARG A 160 -34.68 16.40 -1.82
CA ARG A 160 -34.89 16.27 -3.28
C ARG A 160 -35.60 14.96 -3.60
N GLN A 161 -36.57 14.97 -4.50
CA GLN A 161 -37.42 13.81 -4.81
C GLN A 161 -37.45 13.51 -6.31
N LEU A 162 -37.42 12.22 -6.64
CA LEU A 162 -37.67 11.71 -7.99
C LEU A 162 -38.94 10.86 -8.03
N ARG A 163 -39.79 11.13 -9.02
CA ARG A 163 -41.10 10.51 -9.26
C ARG A 163 -41.17 9.99 -10.70
N VAL A 164 -41.94 8.93 -10.92
CA VAL A 164 -42.14 8.25 -12.21
C VAL A 164 -43.58 8.42 -12.68
N ARG A 165 -43.80 8.52 -14.00
CA ARG A 165 -45.13 8.74 -14.57
C ARG A 165 -46.09 7.56 -14.36
N ASP A 166 -47.39 7.86 -14.26
CA ASP A 166 -48.48 6.88 -14.09
C ASP A 166 -48.81 6.09 -15.38
N ASP A 167 -48.20 6.47 -16.51
CA ASP A 167 -48.26 5.77 -17.79
C ASP A 167 -47.05 4.85 -18.05
N SER A 168 -46.20 4.65 -17.04
CA SER A 168 -44.89 3.98 -17.21
C SER A 168 -44.95 2.47 -17.39
N CYS A 169 -45.90 1.76 -16.79
CA CYS A 169 -46.03 0.30 -16.94
C CYS A 169 -47.37 -0.18 -17.50
N VAL A 170 -47.31 -1.20 -18.35
CA VAL A 170 -48.47 -1.81 -19.01
C VAL A 170 -49.10 -2.86 -18.08
N VAL A 171 -50.25 -2.53 -17.50
CA VAL A 171 -51.07 -3.48 -16.75
C VAL A 171 -51.65 -4.54 -17.71
N HIS A 172 -51.41 -5.82 -17.42
CA HIS A 172 -51.97 -6.93 -18.18
C HIS A 172 -53.51 -6.88 -18.19
N GLU A 173 -54.15 -7.03 -19.36
CA GLU A 173 -55.58 -6.76 -19.59
C GLU A 173 -56.53 -7.34 -18.52
N ASN A 174 -56.32 -8.60 -18.10
CA ASN A 174 -57.11 -9.25 -17.04
C ASN A 174 -57.23 -8.44 -15.72
N PHE A 175 -56.24 -7.60 -15.39
CA PHE A 175 -56.20 -6.80 -14.16
C PHE A 175 -56.49 -5.31 -14.37
N LYS A 176 -56.65 -4.87 -15.62
CA LYS A 176 -56.85 -3.46 -16.03
C LYS A 176 -58.13 -2.83 -15.47
N ALA A 177 -59.12 -3.64 -15.11
CA ALA A 177 -60.32 -3.20 -14.40
C ALA A 177 -60.08 -2.88 -12.91
N ALA A 178 -59.10 -3.54 -12.27
CA ALA A 178 -58.77 -3.39 -10.85
C ALA A 178 -57.61 -2.42 -10.60
N ILE A 179 -56.58 -2.47 -11.45
CA ILE A 179 -55.37 -1.65 -11.35
C ILE A 179 -55.46 -0.53 -12.40
N LYS A 180 -55.83 0.67 -11.94
CA LYS A 180 -56.00 1.88 -12.78
C LYS A 180 -54.74 2.74 -12.93
N GLN A 181 -53.71 2.47 -12.12
CA GLN A 181 -52.51 3.29 -11.97
C GLN A 181 -51.28 2.40 -11.86
N CYS A 182 -50.20 2.72 -12.60
CA CYS A 182 -49.03 1.87 -12.73
C CYS A 182 -47.74 2.70 -12.75
N TYR A 183 -46.83 2.40 -11.82
CA TYR A 183 -45.54 3.05 -11.70
C TYR A 183 -44.43 2.00 -11.79
N ASP A 184 -43.59 2.07 -12.82
CA ASP A 184 -42.52 1.09 -13.08
C ASP A 184 -41.27 1.34 -12.22
N VAL A 185 -40.22 0.54 -12.40
CA VAL A 185 -38.86 0.77 -11.89
C VAL A 185 -38.26 2.01 -12.56
N TYR A 186 -37.62 2.88 -11.78
CA TYR A 186 -37.04 4.14 -12.25
C TYR A 186 -36.11 3.98 -13.47
N SER A 187 -36.32 4.82 -14.48
CA SER A 187 -35.33 5.17 -15.50
C SER A 187 -35.57 6.60 -16.00
N GLU A 188 -34.54 7.24 -16.54
CA GLU A 188 -34.53 8.65 -16.95
C GLU A 188 -35.64 9.00 -17.97
N GLY A 189 -35.92 8.10 -18.93
CA GLY A 189 -36.98 8.30 -19.93
C GLY A 189 -38.43 8.23 -19.38
N ILE A 190 -38.63 7.79 -18.14
CA ILE A 190 -39.95 7.68 -17.49
C ILE A 190 -40.16 8.61 -16.28
N GLU A 191 -39.23 9.55 -16.06
CA GLU A 191 -39.38 10.59 -15.04
C GLU A 191 -40.66 11.41 -15.26
N ASP A 192 -41.29 11.82 -14.15
CA ASP A 192 -42.46 12.70 -14.13
C ASP A 192 -42.01 14.16 -14.03
N THR A 193 -41.99 14.84 -15.16
CA THR A 193 -41.60 16.26 -15.30
C THR A 193 -42.77 17.23 -15.07
N LYS A 194 -43.95 16.73 -14.72
CA LYS A 194 -45.15 17.55 -14.50
C LYS A 194 -45.23 18.04 -13.04
N PRO A 195 -45.77 19.24 -12.80
CA PRO A 195 -46.05 19.67 -11.44
C PRO A 195 -47.11 18.78 -10.79
N PHE A 196 -46.99 18.53 -9.49
CA PHE A 196 -47.89 17.67 -8.72
C PHE A 196 -48.31 18.31 -7.40
N GLY A 197 -49.39 17.82 -6.77
CA GLY A 197 -49.86 18.38 -5.49
C GLY A 197 -50.54 19.76 -5.62
N PRO A 198 -50.61 20.54 -4.52
CA PRO A 198 -51.48 21.72 -4.42
C PRO A 198 -50.79 23.09 -4.68
N GLY A 199 -49.47 23.14 -4.88
CA GLY A 199 -48.70 24.40 -4.92
C GLY A 199 -47.85 24.58 -6.17
N ASN A 200 -47.54 25.84 -6.50
CA ASN A 200 -46.60 26.22 -7.57
C ASN A 200 -45.20 26.55 -7.02
N SER A 201 -44.83 26.04 -5.84
CA SER A 201 -43.51 26.18 -5.21
C SER A 201 -42.55 25.06 -5.66
N SER A 202 -41.24 25.24 -5.41
CA SER A 202 -40.17 24.30 -5.83
C SER A 202 -40.34 22.86 -5.30
N GLU A 203 -41.10 22.70 -4.22
CA GLU A 203 -41.47 21.42 -3.62
C GLU A 203 -42.28 20.53 -4.58
N TRP A 204 -43.00 21.16 -5.51
CA TRP A 204 -44.03 20.57 -6.37
C TRP A 204 -43.71 20.70 -7.86
N LEU A 205 -42.82 21.62 -8.22
CA LEU A 205 -42.26 21.79 -9.55
C LEU A 205 -41.14 20.78 -9.80
N TYR A 206 -40.94 20.39 -11.05
CA TYR A 206 -39.77 19.61 -11.48
C TYR A 206 -38.67 20.57 -11.94
N HIS A 207 -37.47 20.43 -11.37
CA HIS A 207 -36.27 21.16 -11.79
C HIS A 207 -35.30 20.22 -12.51
N THR A 208 -34.67 20.70 -13.59
CA THR A 208 -33.68 19.92 -14.35
C THR A 208 -32.37 19.73 -13.58
N SER A 209 -31.51 18.80 -14.03
CA SER A 209 -30.20 18.57 -13.39
C SER A 209 -29.32 19.83 -13.44
N ASP A 210 -29.38 20.57 -14.54
CA ASP A 210 -28.57 21.77 -14.78
C ASP A 210 -29.03 22.97 -13.93
N GLU A 211 -30.34 23.13 -13.71
CA GLU A 211 -30.89 24.16 -12.79
C GLU A 211 -30.45 23.98 -11.33
N LEU A 212 -30.09 22.74 -10.93
CA LEU A 212 -29.77 22.38 -9.55
C LEU A 212 -28.26 22.24 -9.27
N ASP A 213 -27.40 22.39 -10.28
CA ASP A 213 -26.01 21.88 -10.29
C ASP A 213 -25.95 20.39 -9.85
N GLY A 214 -26.98 19.61 -10.21
CA GLY A 214 -27.24 18.28 -9.68
C GLY A 214 -26.50 17.18 -10.44
N ASN A 215 -25.74 16.35 -9.72
CA ASN A 215 -25.08 15.17 -10.29
C ASN A 215 -25.97 13.93 -10.26
N THR A 216 -25.72 13.01 -11.20
CA THR A 216 -26.21 11.64 -11.10
C THR A 216 -25.66 10.94 -9.85
N HIS A 217 -26.47 10.12 -9.19
CA HIS A 217 -26.09 9.42 -7.97
C HIS A 217 -26.37 7.92 -8.06
N TRP A 218 -25.31 7.11 -7.95
CA TRP A 218 -25.39 5.65 -7.88
C TRP A 218 -25.81 5.21 -6.47
N ALA A 219 -27.00 4.64 -6.33
CA ALA A 219 -27.55 4.12 -5.07
C ALA A 219 -27.57 2.57 -5.06
N LYS A 220 -28.34 1.92 -4.17
CA LYS A 220 -28.33 0.44 -4.04
C LYS A 220 -29.10 -0.26 -5.15
N LEU A 221 -30.19 0.33 -5.65
CA LEU A 221 -31.02 -0.28 -6.71
C LEU A 221 -30.60 0.16 -8.11
N THR A 222 -30.35 1.46 -8.30
CA THR A 222 -30.09 2.06 -9.62
C THR A 222 -29.30 3.37 -9.48
N THR A 223 -28.92 3.95 -10.63
CA THR A 223 -28.38 5.31 -10.72
C THR A 223 -29.52 6.28 -11.00
N TYR A 224 -29.62 7.31 -10.16
CA TYR A 224 -30.63 8.36 -10.26
C TYR A 224 -30.06 9.64 -10.89
N SER A 225 -30.91 10.47 -11.51
CA SER A 225 -30.57 11.79 -12.04
C SER A 225 -30.25 12.78 -10.91
N GLY A 226 -29.65 13.92 -11.26
CA GLY A 226 -29.48 15.06 -10.34
C GLY A 226 -30.70 15.98 -10.25
N ALA A 227 -31.69 15.76 -11.11
CA ALA A 227 -32.93 16.51 -11.23
C ALA A 227 -33.93 16.23 -10.09
N GLY A 228 -35.13 16.81 -10.19
CA GLY A 228 -36.29 16.48 -9.35
C GLY A 228 -36.94 17.69 -8.67
N SER A 229 -37.90 17.42 -7.79
CA SER A 229 -38.56 18.45 -6.96
C SER A 229 -37.80 18.66 -5.66
N ILE A 230 -37.69 19.91 -5.19
CA ILE A 230 -36.82 20.28 -4.07
C ILE A 230 -37.48 21.13 -2.98
N LYS A 231 -37.15 20.79 -1.73
CA LYS A 231 -37.45 21.62 -0.55
C LYS A 231 -36.18 21.86 0.25
N ASP A 232 -35.75 23.11 0.31
CA ASP A 232 -34.76 23.57 1.29
C ASP A 232 -35.49 23.82 2.62
N LEU A 233 -35.04 23.16 3.69
CA LEU A 233 -35.61 23.31 5.04
C LEU A 233 -35.09 24.59 5.70
N SER A 234 -35.95 25.28 6.43
CA SER A 234 -35.56 26.47 7.19
C SER A 234 -34.46 26.17 8.22
N THR A 235 -33.58 27.16 8.45
CA THR A 235 -32.54 27.10 9.49
C THR A 235 -33.09 27.12 10.92
N LEU A 236 -34.37 27.45 11.14
CA LEU A 236 -35.02 27.36 12.45
C LEU A 236 -35.87 26.09 12.55
N LYS A 237 -35.64 25.29 13.61
CA LYS A 237 -36.35 24.03 13.89
C LYS A 237 -37.87 24.16 13.81
N ARG A 238 -38.45 25.20 14.42
CA ARG A 238 -39.90 25.45 14.40
C ARG A 238 -40.45 25.62 12.98
N ASN A 239 -39.69 26.25 12.10
CA ASN A 239 -40.07 26.42 10.70
C ASN A 239 -39.88 25.11 9.92
N ALA A 240 -38.74 24.43 10.10
CA ALA A 240 -38.51 23.11 9.50
C ALA A 240 -39.55 22.05 9.93
N THR A 241 -40.05 22.12 11.17
CA THR A 241 -41.15 21.28 11.66
C THR A 241 -42.46 21.58 10.90
N ASN A 242 -42.76 22.86 10.68
CA ASN A 242 -43.92 23.27 9.88
C ASN A 242 -43.77 22.85 8.41
N ASP A 243 -42.57 22.97 7.83
CA ASP A 243 -42.26 22.51 6.47
C ASP A 243 -42.50 21.00 6.32
N ILE A 244 -41.95 20.18 7.23
CA ILE A 244 -42.12 18.72 7.23
C ILE A 244 -43.60 18.34 7.42
N ALA A 245 -44.31 19.00 8.34
CA ALA A 245 -45.74 18.79 8.55
C ALA A 245 -46.57 19.17 7.30
N HIS A 246 -46.21 20.24 6.59
CA HIS A 246 -46.84 20.66 5.34
C HIS A 246 -46.62 19.62 4.22
N LEU A 247 -45.40 19.11 4.05
CA LEU A 247 -45.10 18.03 3.09
C LEU A 247 -45.88 16.75 3.43
N ARG A 248 -45.96 16.39 4.73
CA ARG A 248 -46.68 15.20 5.20
C ARG A 248 -48.19 15.29 4.95
N ASN A 249 -48.81 16.41 5.35
CA ASN A 249 -50.25 16.65 5.19
C ASN A 249 -50.68 16.67 3.72
N ASN A 250 -49.86 17.26 2.84
CA ASN A 250 -50.13 17.30 1.40
C ASN A 250 -49.74 16.01 0.65
N ARG A 251 -49.21 14.99 1.34
CA ARG A 251 -48.73 13.72 0.77
C ARG A 251 -47.69 13.92 -0.34
N TRP A 252 -46.64 14.68 -0.01
CA TRP A 252 -45.50 14.92 -0.91
C TRP A 252 -44.87 13.62 -1.43
N ILE A 253 -44.77 12.59 -0.58
CA ILE A 253 -44.34 11.25 -0.98
C ILE A 253 -45.55 10.35 -1.23
N ASP A 254 -45.52 9.66 -2.38
CA ASP A 254 -46.60 8.87 -2.95
C ASP A 254 -46.11 7.55 -3.57
N ARG A 255 -46.99 6.81 -4.27
CA ARG A 255 -46.65 5.56 -4.96
C ARG A 255 -45.79 5.76 -6.22
N ALA A 256 -45.75 6.98 -6.77
CA ALA A 256 -44.95 7.36 -7.93
C ALA A 256 -43.48 7.64 -7.56
N THR A 257 -43.22 7.96 -6.30
CA THR A 257 -41.89 8.27 -5.77
C THR A 257 -40.94 7.07 -5.87
N ARG A 258 -39.68 7.32 -6.21
CA ARG A 258 -38.63 6.29 -6.36
C ARG A 258 -37.37 6.55 -5.54
N ALA A 259 -37.00 7.81 -5.36
CA ALA A 259 -35.95 8.20 -4.44
C ALA A 259 -36.30 9.52 -3.75
N VAL A 260 -35.97 9.61 -2.46
CA VAL A 260 -35.85 10.88 -1.73
C VAL A 260 -34.43 11.00 -1.20
N PHE A 261 -33.77 12.11 -1.51
CA PHE A 261 -32.45 12.46 -1.01
C PHE A 261 -32.62 13.52 0.08
N LEU A 262 -31.84 13.39 1.14
CA LEU A 262 -31.58 14.41 2.13
C LEU A 262 -30.08 14.75 2.04
N ASP A 263 -29.79 15.93 1.51
CA ASP A 263 -28.44 16.44 1.27
C ASP A 263 -28.17 17.67 2.17
N PHE A 264 -27.10 17.62 2.98
CA PHE A 264 -26.68 18.75 3.81
C PHE A 264 -25.17 18.72 4.11
N THR A 265 -24.62 19.86 4.53
CA THR A 265 -23.18 19.98 4.85
C THR A 265 -22.93 20.61 6.21
N VAL A 266 -21.95 20.07 6.93
CA VAL A 266 -21.59 20.50 8.29
C VAL A 266 -20.09 20.75 8.38
N TYR A 267 -19.68 21.90 8.91
CA TYR A 267 -18.28 22.28 9.07
C TYR A 267 -17.86 22.33 10.55
N ASN A 268 -16.78 21.63 10.88
CA ASN A 268 -16.15 21.71 12.19
C ASN A 268 -14.94 22.65 12.13
N ALA A 269 -15.04 23.78 12.82
CA ALA A 269 -13.98 24.80 12.86
C ALA A 269 -12.74 24.36 13.66
N ASN A 270 -12.91 23.53 14.69
CA ASN A 270 -11.82 23.09 15.59
C ASN A 270 -10.79 22.20 14.88
N VAL A 271 -11.21 21.42 13.89
CA VAL A 271 -10.33 20.55 13.08
C VAL A 271 -10.25 20.94 11.60
N ASN A 272 -10.97 22.00 11.18
CA ASN A 272 -11.10 22.42 9.77
C ASN A 272 -11.46 21.23 8.84
N LEU A 273 -12.58 20.57 9.17
CA LEU A 273 -13.13 19.46 8.37
C LEU A 273 -14.59 19.73 8.02
N PHE A 274 -14.93 19.51 6.75
CA PHE A 274 -16.30 19.52 6.25
C PHE A 274 -16.81 18.07 6.23
N CYS A 275 -18.05 17.84 6.64
CA CYS A 275 -18.76 16.59 6.42
C CYS A 275 -19.89 16.86 5.42
N VAL A 276 -19.81 16.25 4.24
CA VAL A 276 -20.90 16.23 3.27
C VAL A 276 -21.75 14.99 3.56
N VAL A 277 -23.01 15.19 3.91
CA VAL A 277 -23.95 14.12 4.28
C VAL A 277 -25.02 13.99 3.20
N LYS A 278 -25.15 12.78 2.66
CA LYS A 278 -26.22 12.38 1.75
C LYS A 278 -26.89 11.14 2.32
N ILE A 279 -28.18 11.22 2.63
CA ILE A 279 -29.02 10.08 3.03
C ILE A 279 -30.06 9.88 1.93
N VAL A 280 -30.21 8.64 1.44
CA VAL A 280 -31.06 8.30 0.30
C VAL A 280 -32.07 7.24 0.70
N PHE A 281 -33.34 7.53 0.47
CA PHE A 281 -34.48 6.67 0.73
C PHE A 281 -35.00 6.15 -0.61
N GLU A 282 -34.62 4.92 -0.97
CA GLU A 282 -35.02 4.28 -2.22
C GLU A 282 -36.35 3.54 -2.03
N PHE A 283 -37.32 3.83 -2.88
CA PHE A 283 -38.64 3.21 -2.87
C PHE A 283 -38.77 2.30 -4.11
N PRO A 284 -38.40 1.01 -4.02
CA PRO A 284 -38.60 0.06 -5.12
C PRO A 284 -40.08 -0.03 -5.51
N ALA A 285 -40.35 -0.35 -6.79
CA ALA A 285 -41.71 -0.51 -7.32
C ALA A 285 -42.54 -1.61 -6.61
N THR A 286 -41.90 -2.47 -5.80
CA THR A 286 -42.53 -3.44 -4.89
C THR A 286 -43.18 -2.82 -3.64
N GLY A 287 -42.94 -1.54 -3.34
CA GLY A 287 -43.61 -0.79 -2.29
C GLY A 287 -42.93 -0.78 -0.91
N GLY A 288 -41.72 -1.31 -0.79
CA GLY A 288 -40.89 -1.16 0.41
C GLY A 288 -40.11 0.16 0.47
N LEU A 289 -39.31 0.34 1.52
CA LEU A 289 -38.26 1.36 1.63
C LEU A 289 -36.90 0.67 1.81
N ILE A 290 -35.86 1.18 1.15
CA ILE A 290 -34.46 0.78 1.30
C ILE A 290 -33.62 2.04 1.58
N PRO A 291 -33.13 2.25 2.82
CA PRO A 291 -32.26 3.38 3.14
C PRO A 291 -30.81 3.10 2.73
N SER A 292 -30.10 4.11 2.25
CA SER A 292 -28.66 4.15 2.05
C SER A 292 -28.09 5.53 2.43
N TRP A 293 -26.78 5.62 2.63
CA TRP A 293 -26.14 6.82 3.18
C TRP A 293 -24.70 6.95 2.70
N SER A 294 -24.19 8.18 2.70
CA SER A 294 -22.80 8.51 2.41
C SER A 294 -22.38 9.71 3.25
N PHE A 295 -21.52 9.49 4.24
CA PHE A 295 -20.89 10.52 5.06
C PHE A 295 -19.47 10.74 4.57
N ARG A 296 -19.19 11.89 3.94
CA ARG A 296 -17.89 12.19 3.31
C ARG A 296 -17.19 13.33 4.06
N THR A 297 -16.25 13.00 4.95
CA THR A 297 -15.40 14.00 5.61
C THR A 297 -14.24 14.41 4.73
N VAL A 298 -14.11 15.70 4.45
CA VAL A 298 -13.16 16.27 3.49
C VAL A 298 -12.52 17.57 4.02
N LYS A 299 -11.20 17.72 3.85
CA LYS A 299 -10.47 18.97 4.14
C LYS A 299 -10.43 19.85 2.88
N LEU A 300 -11.45 20.69 2.70
CA LEU A 300 -11.55 21.60 1.55
C LEU A 300 -10.56 22.76 1.65
N LEU A 301 -10.50 23.41 2.82
CA LEU A 301 -9.55 24.48 3.12
C LEU A 301 -8.19 23.88 3.49
N ARG A 302 -7.33 23.67 2.48
CA ARG A 302 -6.04 22.98 2.67
C ARG A 302 -5.02 23.83 3.41
N TYR A 303 -4.70 25.03 2.92
CA TYR A 303 -3.57 25.84 3.38
C TYR A 303 -3.99 26.81 4.49
N VAL A 304 -4.00 26.33 5.73
CA VAL A 304 -4.39 27.13 6.91
C VAL A 304 -3.31 27.10 7.99
N THR A 305 -2.77 25.92 8.33
CA THR A 305 -1.75 25.78 9.39
C THR A 305 -0.33 25.81 8.84
N VAL A 306 0.67 26.08 9.69
CA VAL A 306 2.10 26.02 9.31
C VAL A 306 2.48 24.65 8.72
N MET A 307 1.89 23.56 9.23
CA MET A 307 2.11 22.21 8.69
C MET A 307 1.50 22.04 7.29
N ASP A 308 0.41 22.74 6.96
CA ASP A 308 -0.17 22.72 5.62
C ASP A 308 0.69 23.45 4.59
N TYR A 309 1.41 24.51 5.00
CA TYR A 309 2.42 25.16 4.14
C TYR A 309 3.66 24.28 3.92
N PHE A 310 4.05 23.46 4.91
CA PHE A 310 5.07 22.42 4.71
C PHE A 310 4.61 21.34 3.73
N ILE A 311 3.33 20.90 3.81
CA ILE A 311 2.73 19.98 2.84
C ILE A 311 2.72 20.62 1.43
N MET A 312 2.36 21.90 1.29
CA MET A 312 2.42 22.62 0.02
C MET A 312 3.84 22.61 -0.59
N ALA A 313 4.88 22.81 0.22
CA ALA A 313 6.27 22.70 -0.25
C ALA A 313 6.60 21.28 -0.74
N CYS A 314 6.12 20.24 -0.04
CA CYS A 314 6.24 18.86 -0.48
C CYS A 314 5.48 18.58 -1.79
N GLU A 315 4.34 19.23 -2.05
CA GLU A 315 3.60 19.09 -3.31
C GLU A 315 4.38 19.64 -4.51
N PHE A 316 5.04 20.79 -4.37
CA PHE A 316 5.93 21.31 -5.43
C PHE A 316 7.12 20.39 -5.70
N ILE A 317 7.72 19.82 -4.66
CA ILE A 317 8.82 18.84 -4.82
C ILE A 317 8.30 17.56 -5.50
N PHE A 318 7.11 17.07 -5.15
CA PHE A 318 6.49 15.92 -5.82
C PHE A 318 6.23 16.19 -7.32
N VAL A 319 5.70 17.37 -7.68
CA VAL A 319 5.53 17.77 -9.09
C VAL A 319 6.86 17.74 -9.84
N PHE A 320 7.96 18.22 -9.22
CA PHE A 320 9.30 18.15 -9.81
C PHE A 320 9.75 16.69 -10.05
N PHE A 321 9.53 15.78 -9.10
CA PHE A 321 9.82 14.35 -9.30
C PHE A 321 8.99 13.72 -10.43
N ILE A 322 7.70 14.06 -10.56
CA ILE A 322 6.87 13.57 -11.67
C ILE A 322 7.36 14.09 -13.03
N ILE A 323 7.85 15.34 -13.10
CA ILE A 323 8.49 15.87 -14.32
C ILE A 323 9.80 15.15 -14.62
N TYR A 324 10.64 14.87 -13.61
CA TYR A 324 11.88 14.11 -13.78
C TYR A 324 11.61 12.70 -14.36
N TYR A 325 10.72 11.92 -13.74
CA TYR A 325 10.36 10.59 -14.23
C TYR A 325 9.66 10.64 -15.59
N MET A 326 8.87 11.67 -15.90
CA MET A 326 8.27 11.84 -17.22
C MET A 326 9.34 12.00 -18.32
N VAL A 327 10.40 12.77 -18.07
CA VAL A 327 11.50 12.92 -19.04
C VAL A 327 12.33 11.64 -19.14
N GLU A 328 12.61 10.97 -18.01
CA GLU A 328 13.32 9.68 -17.97
C GLU A 328 12.62 8.62 -18.85
N GLU A 329 11.33 8.36 -18.58
CA GLU A 329 10.56 7.36 -19.32
C GLU A 329 10.33 7.77 -20.80
N LEU A 330 10.19 9.06 -21.13
CA LEU A 330 10.11 9.52 -22.52
C LEU A 330 11.41 9.24 -23.31
N ILE A 331 12.58 9.34 -22.67
CA ILE A 331 13.86 8.97 -23.30
C ILE A 331 13.94 7.45 -23.48
N GLU A 332 13.56 6.66 -22.47
CA GLU A 332 13.56 5.19 -22.59
C GLU A 332 12.56 4.68 -23.64
N ILE A 333 11.36 5.25 -23.73
CA ILE A 333 10.36 4.93 -24.77
C ILE A 333 10.92 5.29 -26.15
N LYS A 334 11.62 6.42 -26.30
CA LYS A 334 12.25 6.83 -27.57
C LYS A 334 13.39 5.90 -27.98
N HIS A 335 14.13 5.31 -27.04
CA HIS A 335 15.22 4.37 -27.31
C HIS A 335 14.73 2.95 -27.58
N ASN A 336 13.85 2.42 -26.71
CA ASN A 336 13.40 1.02 -26.75
C ASN A 336 12.15 0.80 -27.63
N GLY A 337 11.44 1.87 -28.01
CA GLY A 337 10.27 1.82 -28.89
C GLY A 337 9.22 0.83 -28.40
N CYS A 338 8.73 -0.02 -29.31
CA CYS A 338 7.71 -1.03 -28.99
C CYS A 338 8.18 -2.12 -28.01
N ALA A 339 9.49 -2.30 -27.78
CA ALA A 339 9.99 -3.30 -26.83
C ALA A 339 9.72 -2.90 -25.37
N TYR A 340 9.65 -1.59 -25.08
CA TYR A 340 9.38 -1.03 -23.75
C TYR A 340 8.11 -1.62 -23.12
N PHE A 341 7.00 -1.63 -23.88
CA PHE A 341 5.68 -2.11 -23.43
C PHE A 341 5.60 -3.61 -23.13
N ARG A 342 6.66 -4.38 -23.41
CA ARG A 342 6.76 -5.81 -23.05
C ARG A 342 7.23 -6.03 -21.61
N SER A 343 7.82 -5.02 -20.97
CA SER A 343 8.25 -5.09 -19.57
C SER A 343 7.11 -4.71 -18.62
N VAL A 344 6.80 -5.61 -17.68
CA VAL A 344 5.77 -5.39 -16.64
C VAL A 344 6.14 -4.23 -15.72
N TRP A 345 7.44 -4.04 -15.43
CA TRP A 345 7.92 -2.94 -14.60
C TRP A 345 7.70 -1.59 -15.28
N ASN A 346 8.12 -1.46 -16.54
CA ASN A 346 7.94 -0.24 -17.34
C ASN A 346 6.44 0.13 -17.51
N MET A 347 5.57 -0.87 -17.64
CA MET A 347 4.11 -0.66 -17.63
C MET A 347 3.58 -0.13 -16.28
N LEU A 348 4.17 -0.54 -15.15
CA LEU A 348 3.85 -0.02 -13.81
C LEU A 348 4.40 1.40 -13.64
N ASP A 349 5.63 1.66 -14.10
CA ASP A 349 6.26 2.98 -14.08
C ASP A 349 5.39 4.03 -14.81
N LEU A 350 4.98 3.72 -16.03
CA LEU A 350 4.06 4.54 -16.83
C LEU A 350 2.71 4.75 -16.14
N LEU A 351 2.14 3.71 -15.52
CA LEU A 351 0.86 3.78 -14.81
C LEU A 351 0.91 4.71 -13.60
N VAL A 352 1.99 4.68 -12.81
CA VAL A 352 2.19 5.58 -11.66
C VAL A 352 2.30 7.04 -12.11
N ILE A 353 3.00 7.30 -13.22
CA ILE A 353 3.12 8.65 -13.81
C ILE A 353 1.74 9.16 -14.29
N VAL A 354 0.99 8.35 -15.04
CA VAL A 354 -0.34 8.74 -15.56
C VAL A 354 -1.32 9.05 -14.43
N ILE A 355 -1.40 8.22 -13.39
CA ILE A 355 -2.27 8.49 -12.23
C ILE A 355 -1.82 9.77 -11.50
N SER A 356 -0.50 9.98 -11.34
CA SER A 356 0.05 11.18 -10.69
C SER A 356 -0.28 12.47 -11.44
N ILE A 357 -0.20 12.49 -12.77
CA ILE A 357 -0.58 13.65 -13.60
C ILE A 357 -2.05 14.00 -13.40
N ILE A 358 -2.95 13.01 -13.43
CA ILE A 358 -4.39 13.23 -13.20
C ILE A 358 -4.64 13.77 -11.78
N CYS A 359 -3.94 13.24 -10.77
CA CYS A 359 -4.03 13.73 -9.40
C CYS A 359 -3.55 15.19 -9.26
N ILE A 360 -2.48 15.59 -9.94
CA ILE A 360 -1.99 16.98 -9.96
C ILE A 360 -3.01 17.90 -10.62
N ALA A 361 -3.51 17.55 -11.80
CA ALA A 361 -4.51 18.35 -12.52
C ALA A 361 -5.81 18.52 -11.70
N PHE A 362 -6.31 17.45 -11.08
CA PHE A 362 -7.47 17.52 -10.20
C PHE A 362 -7.21 18.36 -8.95
N SER A 363 -6.03 18.26 -8.34
CA SER A 363 -5.68 19.05 -7.14
C SER A 363 -5.78 20.56 -7.39
N ILE A 364 -5.35 21.00 -8.58
CA ILE A 364 -5.41 22.41 -9.04
C ILE A 364 -6.86 22.81 -9.33
N PHE A 365 -7.60 22.03 -10.13
CA PHE A 365 -9.00 22.29 -10.46
C PHE A 365 -9.85 22.43 -9.19
N ARG A 366 -9.74 21.45 -8.27
CA ARG A 366 -10.39 21.47 -6.96
C ARG A 366 -10.05 22.73 -6.17
N TYR A 367 -8.80 23.17 -6.14
CA TYR A 367 -8.41 24.37 -5.38
C TYR A 367 -9.15 25.62 -5.87
N ILE A 368 -9.27 25.80 -7.19
CA ILE A 368 -10.02 26.90 -7.80
C ILE A 368 -11.51 26.80 -7.43
N THR A 369 -12.14 25.64 -7.72
CA THR A 369 -13.58 25.42 -7.44
C THR A 369 -13.95 25.57 -5.96
N VAL A 370 -13.07 25.17 -5.03
CA VAL A 370 -13.25 25.39 -3.58
C VAL A 370 -13.31 26.89 -3.26
N GLN A 371 -12.35 27.67 -3.76
CA GLN A 371 -12.26 29.09 -3.45
C GLN A 371 -13.47 29.86 -3.98
N ASP A 372 -13.92 29.56 -5.20
CA ASP A 372 -15.02 30.29 -5.81
C ASP A 372 -16.38 29.92 -5.19
N LYS A 373 -16.61 28.63 -4.86
CA LYS A 373 -17.81 28.22 -4.12
C LYS A 373 -17.86 28.75 -2.68
N ILE A 374 -16.72 28.85 -1.98
CA ILE A 374 -16.69 29.39 -0.62
C ILE A 374 -16.90 30.91 -0.61
N LYS A 375 -16.39 31.67 -1.60
CA LYS A 375 -16.68 33.11 -1.73
C LYS A 375 -18.16 33.37 -1.96
N GLY A 376 -18.80 32.67 -2.90
CA GLY A 376 -20.24 32.81 -3.16
C GLY A 376 -21.08 32.60 -1.89
N LEU A 377 -20.74 31.60 -1.07
CA LEU A 377 -21.40 31.32 0.22
C LEU A 377 -21.05 32.28 1.37
N LEU A 378 -20.19 33.28 1.13
CA LEU A 378 -19.85 34.37 2.05
C LEU A 378 -20.29 35.74 1.52
N GLU A 379 -20.64 35.82 0.23
CA GLU A 379 -21.16 37.02 -0.45
C GLU A 379 -22.71 36.97 -0.52
N ASP A 380 -23.30 35.79 -0.73
CA ASP A 380 -24.74 35.54 -0.56
C ASP A 380 -25.06 35.35 0.94
N ASP A 381 -25.52 36.41 1.62
CA ASP A 381 -25.96 36.40 3.03
C ASP A 381 -27.26 35.58 3.29
N GLU A 382 -27.72 34.82 2.27
CA GLU A 382 -28.89 33.94 2.34
C GLU A 382 -28.58 32.60 3.02
N MET A 383 -28.40 32.62 4.35
CA MET A 383 -28.21 31.41 5.18
C MET A 383 -29.28 30.31 4.99
N ASN A 384 -30.42 30.61 4.34
CA ASN A 384 -31.53 29.68 4.09
C ASN A 384 -31.46 28.96 2.72
N ARG A 385 -30.37 29.09 1.95
CA ARG A 385 -30.16 28.37 0.68
C ARG A 385 -29.25 27.14 0.87
N TYR A 386 -29.50 26.04 0.17
CA TYR A 386 -28.62 24.86 0.21
C TYR A 386 -27.27 25.09 -0.49
N ALA A 387 -26.18 24.69 0.17
CA ALA A 387 -24.81 24.80 -0.33
C ALA A 387 -24.36 23.52 -1.08
N ASN A 388 -24.30 23.57 -2.42
CA ASN A 388 -23.96 22.40 -3.24
C ASN A 388 -22.45 22.06 -3.26
N PHE A 389 -22.01 21.35 -2.22
CA PHE A 389 -20.69 20.71 -2.10
C PHE A 389 -20.68 19.23 -2.53
N GLU A 390 -21.79 18.68 -3.02
CA GLU A 390 -21.94 17.24 -3.29
C GLU A 390 -20.92 16.74 -4.34
N PHE A 391 -20.84 17.44 -5.47
CA PHE A 391 -19.85 17.27 -6.53
C PHE A 391 -18.43 17.19 -5.97
N LEU A 392 -18.10 18.15 -5.13
CA LEU A 392 -16.77 18.35 -4.58
C LEU A 392 -16.39 17.22 -3.61
N GLY A 393 -17.33 16.80 -2.75
CA GLY A 393 -17.17 15.64 -1.88
C GLY A 393 -17.06 14.32 -2.65
N TYR A 394 -17.82 14.15 -3.74
CA TYR A 394 -17.73 12.97 -4.62
C TYR A 394 -16.33 12.89 -5.26
N TRP A 395 -15.90 13.94 -5.96
CA TRP A 395 -14.61 13.94 -6.64
C TRP A 395 -13.42 13.91 -5.68
N GLN A 396 -13.51 14.53 -4.49
CA GLN A 396 -12.49 14.38 -3.44
C GLN A 396 -12.37 12.92 -2.94
N THR A 397 -13.48 12.18 -2.91
CA THR A 397 -13.45 10.74 -2.58
C THR A 397 -12.74 9.96 -3.69
N ARG A 398 -13.06 10.23 -4.97
CA ARG A 398 -12.39 9.59 -6.12
C ARG A 398 -10.90 9.93 -6.22
N TYR A 399 -10.52 11.15 -5.87
CA TYR A 399 -9.12 11.53 -5.74
C TYR A 399 -8.40 10.74 -4.63
N ASN A 400 -9.03 10.56 -3.47
CA ASN A 400 -8.47 9.70 -2.41
C ASN A 400 -8.32 8.25 -2.89
N ASP A 401 -9.31 7.69 -3.60
CA ASP A 401 -9.25 6.35 -4.21
C ASP A 401 -8.01 6.24 -5.14
N MET A 402 -7.86 7.19 -6.06
CA MET A 402 -6.75 7.20 -7.04
C MET A 402 -5.38 7.39 -6.39
N VAL A 403 -5.28 8.24 -5.37
CA VAL A 403 -4.05 8.46 -4.60
C VAL A 403 -3.65 7.21 -3.82
N ALA A 404 -4.59 6.50 -3.19
CA ALA A 404 -4.32 5.24 -2.50
C ALA A 404 -3.82 4.15 -3.46
N VAL A 405 -4.43 4.04 -4.64
CA VAL A 405 -3.97 3.13 -5.72
C VAL A 405 -2.58 3.51 -6.22
N CYS A 406 -2.27 4.80 -6.37
CA CYS A 406 -0.94 5.28 -6.74
C CYS A 406 0.14 4.88 -5.71
N VAL A 407 -0.16 5.07 -4.41
CA VAL A 407 0.72 4.63 -3.30
C VAL A 407 0.95 3.13 -3.33
N PHE A 408 -0.10 2.32 -3.54
CA PHE A 408 0.02 0.87 -3.62
C PHE A 408 0.98 0.42 -4.73
N PHE A 409 0.86 0.98 -5.95
CA PHE A 409 1.80 0.67 -7.03
C PHE A 409 3.21 1.21 -6.76
N ALA A 410 3.36 2.35 -6.08
CA ALA A 410 4.67 2.86 -5.66
C ALA A 410 5.38 1.90 -4.67
N TRP A 411 4.67 1.32 -3.70
CA TRP A 411 5.23 0.30 -2.82
C TRP A 411 5.63 -0.98 -3.58
N ILE A 412 4.85 -1.40 -4.60
CA ILE A 412 5.21 -2.53 -5.47
C ILE A 412 6.46 -2.23 -6.32
N LYS A 413 6.64 -0.98 -6.80
CA LYS A 413 7.81 -0.56 -7.58
C LYS A 413 9.14 -0.78 -6.84
N ILE A 414 9.16 -0.79 -5.50
CA ILE A 414 10.36 -1.12 -4.72
C ILE A 414 10.92 -2.51 -5.10
N PHE A 415 10.08 -3.48 -5.46
CA PHE A 415 10.54 -4.82 -5.88
C PHE A 415 11.41 -4.78 -7.16
N LYS A 416 11.26 -3.78 -8.04
CA LYS A 416 12.16 -3.53 -9.19
C LYS A 416 13.61 -3.37 -8.73
N TYR A 417 13.81 -2.70 -7.59
CA TYR A 417 15.11 -2.38 -7.00
C TYR A 417 15.57 -3.35 -5.90
N ILE A 418 14.69 -4.12 -5.29
CA ILE A 418 15.06 -5.21 -4.35
C ILE A 418 15.55 -6.48 -5.10
N SER A 419 15.30 -6.56 -6.41
CA SER A 419 15.64 -7.71 -7.27
C SER A 419 17.13 -8.09 -7.39
N PHE A 420 18.05 -7.32 -6.80
CA PHE A 420 19.49 -7.64 -6.73
C PHE A 420 19.85 -8.72 -5.71
N ASN A 421 18.97 -9.05 -4.76
CA ASN A 421 19.17 -10.21 -3.89
C ASN A 421 18.70 -11.49 -4.61
N LYS A 422 19.61 -12.45 -4.82
CA LYS A 422 19.38 -13.75 -5.48
C LYS A 422 18.10 -14.45 -5.04
N THR A 423 17.76 -14.38 -3.74
CA THR A 423 16.52 -14.99 -3.20
C THR A 423 15.24 -14.28 -3.66
N MET A 424 15.29 -12.97 -3.88
CA MET A 424 14.20 -12.18 -4.45
C MET A 424 14.16 -12.31 -5.98
N THR A 425 15.32 -12.40 -6.63
CA THR A 425 15.42 -12.73 -8.07
C THR A 425 14.79 -14.10 -8.34
N GLN A 426 15.04 -15.09 -7.49
CA GLN A 426 14.40 -16.41 -7.54
C GLN A 426 12.88 -16.30 -7.47
N LEU A 427 12.32 -15.65 -6.45
CA LEU A 427 10.86 -15.50 -6.30
C LEU A 427 10.22 -14.81 -7.52
N SER A 428 10.81 -13.70 -7.97
CA SER A 428 10.34 -12.96 -9.15
C SER A 428 10.41 -13.81 -10.43
N SER A 429 11.50 -14.56 -10.62
CA SER A 429 11.68 -15.48 -11.75
C SER A 429 10.66 -16.62 -11.74
N THR A 430 10.41 -17.24 -10.57
CA THR A 430 9.40 -18.31 -10.43
C THR A 430 8.00 -17.83 -10.79
N LEU A 431 7.60 -16.66 -10.28
CA LEU A 431 6.30 -16.08 -10.60
C LEU A 431 6.18 -15.75 -12.10
N SER A 432 7.23 -15.18 -12.70
CA SER A 432 7.28 -14.86 -14.13
C SER A 432 7.20 -16.10 -15.03
N ARG A 433 7.92 -17.18 -14.67
CA ARG A 433 7.93 -18.46 -15.40
C ARG A 433 6.57 -19.17 -15.30
N CYS A 434 6.03 -19.30 -14.09
CA CYS A 434 4.75 -19.98 -13.86
C CYS A 434 3.53 -19.19 -14.36
N ALA A 435 3.63 -17.86 -14.54
CA ALA A 435 2.50 -17.00 -14.91
C ALA A 435 1.75 -17.47 -16.17
N LYS A 436 2.44 -18.09 -17.14
CA LYS A 436 1.80 -18.62 -18.35
C LYS A 436 0.88 -19.81 -18.05
N ASP A 437 1.37 -20.76 -17.27
CA ASP A 437 0.66 -22.02 -16.98
C ASP A 437 -0.40 -21.80 -15.89
N VAL A 438 -0.12 -20.92 -14.92
CA VAL A 438 -1.09 -20.37 -13.98
C VAL A 438 -2.21 -19.63 -14.72
N ALA A 439 -1.93 -18.83 -15.75
CA ALA A 439 -2.98 -18.18 -16.54
C ALA A 439 -3.83 -19.18 -17.34
N GLY A 440 -3.22 -20.23 -17.88
CA GLY A 440 -3.95 -21.34 -18.53
C GLY A 440 -4.89 -22.05 -17.55
N PHE A 441 -4.40 -22.37 -16.34
CA PHE A 441 -5.21 -22.95 -15.27
C PHE A 441 -6.31 -21.98 -14.76
N ALA A 442 -6.01 -20.69 -14.65
CA ALA A 442 -6.97 -19.68 -14.18
C ALA A 442 -8.23 -19.63 -15.06
N ILE A 443 -8.11 -19.85 -16.37
CA ILE A 443 -9.27 -19.97 -17.28
C ILE A 443 -10.16 -21.15 -16.88
N MET A 444 -9.57 -22.32 -16.58
CA MET A 444 -10.32 -23.50 -16.10
C MET A 444 -10.98 -23.24 -14.75
N PHE A 445 -10.26 -22.59 -13.82
CA PHE A 445 -10.82 -22.15 -12.53
C PHE A 445 -12.02 -21.23 -12.73
N PHE A 446 -11.91 -20.18 -13.54
CA PHE A 446 -12.99 -19.21 -13.75
C PHE A 446 -14.22 -19.83 -14.41
N ILE A 447 -14.07 -20.80 -15.33
CA ILE A 447 -15.21 -21.52 -15.91
C ILE A 447 -16.01 -22.26 -14.83
N VAL A 448 -15.33 -23.01 -13.95
CA VAL A 448 -15.99 -23.72 -12.84
C VAL A 448 -16.58 -22.73 -11.83
N PHE A 449 -15.81 -21.71 -11.46
CA PHE A 449 -16.20 -20.70 -10.48
C PHE A 449 -17.44 -19.91 -10.92
N PHE A 450 -17.49 -19.41 -12.15
CA PHE A 450 -18.68 -18.71 -12.67
C PHE A 450 -19.88 -19.63 -12.88
N ALA A 451 -19.68 -20.92 -13.20
CA ALA A 451 -20.78 -21.88 -13.22
C ALA A 451 -21.41 -22.05 -11.83
N PHE A 452 -20.61 -22.11 -10.77
CA PHE A 452 -21.12 -22.09 -9.39
C PHE A 452 -21.73 -20.73 -8.99
N ALA A 453 -21.18 -19.60 -9.44
CA ALA A 453 -21.76 -18.27 -9.17
C ALA A 453 -23.16 -18.13 -9.81
N GLN A 454 -23.32 -18.56 -11.06
CA GLN A 454 -24.60 -18.58 -11.77
C GLN A 454 -25.60 -19.53 -11.10
N LEU A 455 -25.14 -20.72 -10.67
CA LEU A 455 -25.96 -21.68 -9.95
C LEU A 455 -26.42 -21.14 -8.58
N GLY A 456 -25.53 -20.49 -7.83
CA GLY A 456 -25.86 -19.86 -6.54
C GLY A 456 -26.86 -18.71 -6.70
N TYR A 457 -26.64 -17.84 -7.67
CA TYR A 457 -27.58 -16.75 -8.02
C TYR A 457 -28.98 -17.29 -8.33
N LEU A 458 -29.09 -18.33 -9.18
CA LEU A 458 -30.37 -18.91 -9.58
C LEU A 458 -31.06 -19.72 -8.47
N LEU A 459 -30.31 -20.32 -7.53
CA LEU A 459 -30.88 -21.10 -6.43
C LEU A 459 -31.26 -20.26 -5.20
N PHE A 460 -30.45 -19.25 -4.86
CA PHE A 460 -30.53 -18.56 -3.57
C PHE A 460 -30.81 -17.05 -3.68
N GLY A 461 -30.63 -16.42 -4.85
CA GLY A 461 -30.73 -14.96 -5.01
C GLY A 461 -32.12 -14.35 -4.78
N THR A 462 -33.16 -15.18 -4.57
CA THR A 462 -34.50 -14.74 -4.16
C THR A 462 -34.73 -14.75 -2.65
N GLN A 463 -33.81 -15.32 -1.85
CA GLN A 463 -33.98 -15.54 -0.41
C GLN A 463 -32.76 -15.16 0.43
N VAL A 464 -31.54 -15.35 -0.09
CA VAL A 464 -30.28 -15.07 0.63
C VAL A 464 -29.69 -13.76 0.12
N HIS A 465 -29.47 -12.79 1.01
CA HIS A 465 -28.96 -11.47 0.65
C HIS A 465 -27.60 -11.55 -0.07
N ASP A 466 -26.71 -12.42 0.38
CA ASP A 466 -25.37 -12.62 -0.16
C ASP A 466 -25.35 -13.22 -1.60
N PHE A 467 -26.51 -13.64 -2.14
CA PHE A 467 -26.68 -14.07 -3.53
C PHE A 467 -27.64 -13.19 -4.35
N ARG A 468 -28.11 -12.04 -3.81
CA ARG A 468 -29.15 -11.18 -4.43
C ARG A 468 -28.79 -10.63 -5.82
N THR A 469 -27.50 -10.48 -6.15
CA THR A 469 -27.02 -10.18 -7.51
C THR A 469 -25.94 -11.18 -7.93
N PHE A 470 -25.68 -11.30 -9.23
CA PHE A 470 -24.57 -12.11 -9.76
C PHE A 470 -23.20 -11.60 -9.27
N GLY A 471 -23.04 -10.28 -9.09
CA GLY A 471 -21.82 -9.68 -8.54
C GLY A 471 -21.61 -10.03 -7.07
N ASP A 472 -22.64 -9.86 -6.23
CA ASP A 472 -22.59 -10.27 -4.83
C ASP A 472 -22.33 -11.79 -4.71
N SER A 473 -22.97 -12.61 -5.54
CA SER A 473 -22.76 -14.07 -5.61
C SER A 473 -21.30 -14.44 -5.88
N VAL A 474 -20.60 -13.69 -6.75
CA VAL A 474 -19.16 -13.86 -7.01
C VAL A 474 -18.34 -13.52 -5.77
N PHE A 475 -18.61 -12.41 -5.08
CA PHE A 475 -17.88 -12.05 -3.85
C PHE A 475 -18.15 -13.03 -2.71
N THR A 476 -19.37 -13.53 -2.56
CA THR A 476 -19.76 -14.54 -1.56
C THR A 476 -19.04 -15.87 -1.78
N LEU A 477 -18.84 -16.29 -3.03
CA LEU A 477 -18.02 -17.47 -3.32
C LEU A 477 -16.53 -17.22 -3.03
N LEU A 478 -15.98 -16.02 -3.28
CA LEU A 478 -14.62 -15.68 -2.85
C LEU A 478 -14.47 -15.69 -1.32
N ARG A 479 -15.44 -15.13 -0.58
CA ARG A 479 -15.50 -15.21 0.90
C ARG A 479 -15.57 -16.67 1.39
N THR A 480 -16.33 -17.52 0.70
CA THR A 480 -16.41 -18.95 1.00
C THR A 480 -15.06 -19.67 0.86
N ILE A 481 -14.21 -19.29 -0.11
CA ILE A 481 -12.83 -19.82 -0.23
C ILE A 481 -11.96 -19.43 0.97
N LEU A 482 -12.17 -18.23 1.54
CA LEU A 482 -11.49 -17.74 2.74
C LEU A 482 -12.03 -18.35 4.05
N GLY A 483 -13.11 -19.15 3.99
CA GLY A 483 -13.77 -19.75 5.15
C GLY A 483 -14.85 -18.88 5.80
N ASP A 484 -15.23 -17.76 5.18
CA ASP A 484 -16.32 -16.88 5.61
C ASP A 484 -17.60 -17.19 4.80
N PHE A 485 -18.56 -17.89 5.42
CA PHE A 485 -19.81 -18.31 4.78
C PHE A 485 -20.95 -18.47 5.79
N ASN A 486 -22.14 -17.96 5.46
CA ASN A 486 -23.34 -18.20 6.26
C ASN A 486 -24.11 -19.45 5.77
N PHE A 487 -23.68 -20.63 6.25
CA PHE A 487 -24.31 -21.90 5.87
C PHE A 487 -25.80 -21.99 6.29
N HIS A 488 -26.19 -21.37 7.40
CA HIS A 488 -27.56 -21.46 7.92
C HIS A 488 -28.58 -20.79 6.98
N GLU A 489 -28.23 -19.64 6.41
CA GLU A 489 -29.09 -18.99 5.40
C GLU A 489 -29.24 -19.88 4.14
N ILE A 490 -28.15 -20.47 3.66
CA ILE A 490 -28.13 -21.37 2.49
C ILE A 490 -28.97 -22.64 2.74
N GLU A 491 -28.87 -23.28 3.91
CA GLU A 491 -29.72 -24.43 4.26
C GLU A 491 -31.18 -24.00 4.39
N SER A 492 -31.47 -22.85 5.00
CA SER A 492 -32.85 -22.37 5.18
C SER A 492 -33.55 -22.06 3.86
N ALA A 493 -32.82 -21.52 2.87
CA ALA A 493 -33.35 -21.20 1.54
C ALA A 493 -33.62 -22.45 0.68
N ASN A 494 -32.77 -23.48 0.78
CA ASN A 494 -33.07 -24.79 0.21
C ASN A 494 -32.37 -25.94 0.97
N ARG A 495 -33.15 -26.62 1.82
CA ARG A 495 -32.66 -27.70 2.70
C ARG A 495 -32.01 -28.90 2.00
N ILE A 496 -32.25 -29.08 0.69
CA ILE A 496 -31.65 -30.17 -0.10
C ILE A 496 -30.53 -29.64 -1.00
N LEU A 497 -30.81 -28.62 -1.81
CA LEU A 497 -29.83 -28.10 -2.77
C LEU A 497 -28.76 -27.23 -2.13
N GLY A 498 -29.03 -26.55 -1.01
CA GLY A 498 -28.07 -25.76 -0.25
C GLY A 498 -26.87 -26.57 0.23
N PRO A 499 -27.07 -27.64 1.03
CA PRO A 499 -25.99 -28.52 1.47
C PRO A 499 -25.24 -29.20 0.31
N ILE A 500 -25.93 -29.60 -0.76
CA ILE A 500 -25.30 -30.21 -1.95
C ILE A 500 -24.44 -29.19 -2.71
N PHE A 501 -24.95 -27.98 -2.92
CA PHE A 501 -24.22 -26.86 -3.54
C PHE A 501 -22.95 -26.54 -2.74
N PHE A 502 -23.09 -26.32 -1.44
CA PHE A 502 -21.96 -25.97 -0.57
C PHE A 502 -20.90 -27.08 -0.53
N LEU A 503 -21.30 -28.33 -0.30
CA LEU A 503 -20.37 -29.47 -0.23
C LEU A 503 -19.65 -29.71 -1.56
N SER A 504 -20.35 -29.60 -2.70
CA SER A 504 -19.74 -29.77 -4.02
C SER A 504 -18.82 -28.60 -4.39
N TYR A 505 -19.19 -27.36 -4.06
CA TYR A 505 -18.33 -26.18 -4.23
C TYR A 505 -17.02 -26.34 -3.47
N VAL A 506 -17.10 -26.64 -2.15
CA VAL A 506 -15.91 -26.86 -1.31
C VAL A 506 -15.08 -28.04 -1.84
N PHE A 507 -15.71 -29.14 -2.26
CA PHE A 507 -14.98 -30.27 -2.82
C PHE A 507 -14.17 -29.89 -4.08
N PHE A 508 -14.80 -29.29 -5.09
CA PHE A 508 -14.09 -28.96 -6.33
C PHE A 508 -13.11 -27.79 -6.16
N VAL A 509 -13.51 -26.71 -5.50
CA VAL A 509 -12.66 -25.51 -5.43
C VAL A 509 -11.51 -25.67 -4.43
N PHE A 510 -11.79 -26.16 -3.22
CA PHE A 510 -10.77 -26.28 -2.18
C PHE A 510 -9.85 -27.50 -2.39
N PHE A 511 -10.42 -28.70 -2.60
CA PHE A 511 -9.60 -29.92 -2.66
C PHE A 511 -8.99 -30.22 -4.03
N VAL A 512 -9.59 -29.76 -5.14
CA VAL A 512 -9.03 -29.97 -6.49
C VAL A 512 -8.30 -28.72 -7.00
N LEU A 513 -8.99 -27.58 -7.10
CA LEU A 513 -8.45 -26.41 -7.81
C LEU A 513 -7.31 -25.71 -7.04
N LEU A 514 -7.44 -25.45 -5.73
CA LEU A 514 -6.33 -24.85 -4.96
C LEU A 514 -5.09 -25.75 -4.91
N ASN A 515 -5.26 -27.07 -4.76
CA ASN A 515 -4.13 -28.01 -4.74
C ASN A 515 -3.43 -28.11 -6.10
N MET A 516 -4.15 -28.01 -7.22
CA MET A 516 -3.55 -27.92 -8.55
C MET A 516 -2.76 -26.62 -8.74
N PHE A 517 -3.29 -25.47 -8.28
CA PHE A 517 -2.59 -24.18 -8.31
C PHE A 517 -1.27 -24.23 -7.52
N LEU A 518 -1.30 -24.79 -6.30
CA LEU A 518 -0.10 -24.96 -5.47
C LEU A 518 0.93 -25.91 -6.12
N ALA A 519 0.48 -26.96 -6.81
CA ALA A 519 1.37 -27.89 -7.51
C ALA A 519 2.16 -27.21 -8.63
N ILE A 520 1.49 -26.40 -9.48
CA ILE A 520 2.14 -25.65 -10.59
C ILE A 520 3.22 -24.70 -10.06
N ILE A 521 2.93 -23.98 -8.96
CA ILE A 521 3.89 -23.06 -8.34
C ILE A 521 5.06 -23.82 -7.70
N ASN A 522 4.81 -24.94 -7.03
CA ASN A 522 5.86 -25.72 -6.36
C ASN A 522 6.83 -26.39 -7.36
N ASP A 523 6.34 -26.85 -8.51
CA ASP A 523 7.15 -27.46 -9.56
C ASP A 523 8.09 -26.43 -10.20
N THR A 524 7.53 -25.30 -10.68
CA THR A 524 8.30 -24.19 -11.23
C THR A 524 9.24 -23.52 -10.21
N TYR A 525 8.87 -23.48 -8.93
CA TYR A 525 9.77 -23.06 -7.84
C TYR A 525 10.97 -24.00 -7.70
N SER A 526 10.74 -25.31 -7.78
CA SER A 526 11.79 -26.33 -7.70
C SER A 526 12.73 -26.28 -8.89
N GLU A 527 12.20 -26.06 -10.10
CA GLU A 527 12.96 -25.91 -11.34
C GLU A 527 13.92 -24.69 -11.28
N VAL A 528 13.40 -23.49 -10.99
CA VAL A 528 14.21 -22.27 -10.91
C VAL A 528 15.21 -22.33 -9.74
N LYS A 529 14.86 -23.01 -8.64
CA LYS A 529 15.80 -23.26 -7.53
C LYS A 529 17.00 -24.11 -7.98
N ALA A 530 16.78 -25.12 -8.82
CA ALA A 530 17.86 -25.91 -9.40
C ALA A 530 18.68 -25.11 -10.42
N GLU A 531 18.03 -24.28 -11.25
CA GLU A 531 18.71 -23.42 -12.23
C GLU A 531 19.63 -22.38 -11.54
N ILE A 532 19.14 -21.70 -10.51
CA ILE A 532 19.93 -20.70 -9.76
C ILE A 532 21.06 -21.36 -8.95
N ALA A 533 20.90 -22.61 -8.49
CA ALA A 533 21.98 -23.36 -7.85
C ALA A 533 23.12 -23.77 -8.82
N LEU A 534 22.87 -23.74 -10.14
CA LEU A 534 23.89 -23.96 -11.18
C LEU A 534 24.54 -22.66 -11.67
N GLN A 535 23.89 -21.50 -11.45
CA GLN A 535 24.46 -20.21 -11.78
C GLN A 535 25.59 -19.86 -10.80
N LYS A 536 26.77 -19.48 -11.33
CA LYS A 536 27.88 -19.01 -10.49
C LYS A 536 27.43 -17.78 -9.70
N ASN A 537 27.76 -17.74 -8.41
CA ASN A 537 27.47 -16.60 -7.54
C ASN A 537 27.87 -15.27 -8.20
N GLU A 538 26.88 -14.50 -8.63
CA GLU A 538 27.09 -13.09 -8.95
C GLU A 538 27.57 -12.37 -7.68
N PHE A 539 28.46 -11.38 -7.88
CA PHE A 539 29.04 -10.56 -6.81
C PHE A 539 27.93 -9.98 -5.96
N GLU A 540 27.96 -10.24 -4.66
CA GLU A 540 26.87 -9.81 -3.80
C GLU A 540 27.03 -8.33 -3.45
N ILE A 541 25.90 -7.64 -3.22
CA ILE A 541 25.93 -6.26 -2.71
C ILE A 541 26.74 -6.19 -1.40
N ALA A 542 26.75 -7.28 -0.62
CA ALA A 542 27.65 -7.46 0.51
C ALA A 542 29.13 -7.25 0.15
N ASP A 543 29.64 -7.81 -0.94
CA ASP A 543 31.04 -7.62 -1.38
C ASP A 543 31.34 -6.17 -1.79
N TYR A 544 30.40 -5.52 -2.48
CA TYR A 544 30.56 -4.12 -2.89
C TYR A 544 30.52 -3.17 -1.69
N PHE A 545 29.59 -3.37 -0.75
CA PHE A 545 29.55 -2.60 0.50
C PHE A 545 30.72 -2.94 1.42
N LYS A 546 31.22 -4.18 1.46
CA LYS A 546 32.43 -4.57 2.20
C LYS A 546 33.68 -3.93 1.60
N ARG A 547 33.82 -3.88 0.27
CA ARG A 547 34.86 -3.08 -0.42
C ARG A 547 34.72 -1.59 -0.13
N GLY A 548 33.50 -1.04 -0.18
CA GLY A 548 33.24 0.36 0.14
C GLY A 548 33.59 0.73 1.59
N TYR A 549 33.17 -0.10 2.53
CA TYR A 549 33.49 0.02 3.97
C TYR A 549 35.00 -0.14 4.21
N ASN A 550 35.65 -1.14 3.62
CA ASN A 550 37.09 -1.34 3.75
C ASN A 550 37.89 -0.19 3.12
N ASN A 551 37.44 0.38 2.00
CA ASN A 551 38.04 1.58 1.42
C ASN A 551 37.81 2.84 2.27
N MET A 552 36.67 2.94 2.97
CA MET A 552 36.39 4.04 3.90
C MET A 552 37.20 3.90 5.20
N MET A 553 37.34 2.69 5.73
CA MET A 553 38.19 2.36 6.89
C MET A 553 39.68 2.51 6.57
N GLY A 554 40.10 2.16 5.35
CA GLY A 554 41.43 2.44 4.81
C GLY A 554 41.70 3.95 4.75
N LYS A 555 40.77 4.73 4.17
CA LYS A 555 40.83 6.20 4.19
C LYS A 555 40.71 6.84 5.59
N LEU A 556 40.34 6.06 6.61
CA LEU A 556 40.43 6.47 8.01
C LEU A 556 41.86 6.34 8.59
N GLY A 557 42.83 5.94 7.78
CA GLY A 557 44.27 6.12 8.01
C GLY A 557 44.88 5.20 9.07
N ARG A 558 44.16 4.22 9.63
CA ARG A 558 44.71 3.31 10.65
C ARG A 558 45.92 2.50 10.16
N ARG A 559 45.91 2.09 8.89
CA ARG A 559 47.02 1.37 8.25
C ARG A 559 48.22 2.31 8.02
N ASP A 560 47.95 3.44 7.40
CA ASP A 560 48.98 4.39 6.96
C ASP A 560 49.69 5.01 8.17
N ARG A 561 48.96 5.34 9.25
CA ARG A 561 49.54 5.78 10.53
C ARG A 561 50.53 4.79 11.15
N LEU A 562 50.33 3.48 11.00
CA LEU A 562 51.27 2.47 11.50
C LEU A 562 52.53 2.42 10.63
N VAL A 563 52.41 2.56 9.31
CA VAL A 563 53.54 2.59 8.37
C VAL A 563 54.35 3.89 8.50
N ASP A 564 53.69 5.04 8.64
CA ASP A 564 54.33 6.33 8.89
C ASP A 564 55.08 6.33 10.24
N LEU A 565 54.49 5.75 11.29
CA LEU A 565 55.12 5.60 12.60
C LEU A 565 56.34 4.66 12.54
N GLU A 566 56.22 3.51 11.86
CA GLU A 566 57.32 2.57 11.65
C GLU A 566 58.50 3.22 10.88
N ASN A 567 58.20 4.01 9.85
CA ASN A 567 59.21 4.74 9.09
C ASN A 567 59.86 5.86 9.90
N ALA A 568 59.07 6.65 10.65
CA ALA A 568 59.60 7.70 11.52
C ALA A 568 60.49 7.13 12.65
N LEU A 569 60.16 5.96 13.20
CA LEU A 569 60.98 5.25 14.20
C LEU A 569 62.29 4.67 13.63
N LYS A 570 62.33 4.35 12.33
CA LYS A 570 63.56 3.94 11.63
C LYS A 570 64.46 5.11 11.22
N LEU A 571 63.91 6.31 11.12
CA LEU A 571 64.60 7.54 10.70
C LEU A 571 65.00 8.48 11.86
N SER A 572 64.60 8.19 13.10
CA SER A 572 64.83 9.10 14.24
C SER A 572 66.20 8.97 14.92
N ASP A 573 67.01 7.98 14.53
CA ASP A 573 68.39 7.79 15.00
C ASP A 573 69.34 8.69 14.19
N ALA A 574 69.27 10.00 14.44
CA ALA A 574 69.99 11.02 13.68
C ALA A 574 71.49 11.10 14.03
N ASN A 575 71.88 10.59 15.20
CA ASN A 575 73.24 10.69 15.74
C ASN A 575 74.06 9.39 15.56
N ALA A 576 73.40 8.26 15.24
CA ALA A 576 73.99 6.92 15.18
C ALA A 576 74.62 6.45 16.51
N ASP A 577 74.10 6.91 17.64
CA ASP A 577 74.46 6.48 19.00
C ASP A 577 73.65 5.25 19.48
N GLY A 578 72.57 4.90 18.76
CA GLY A 578 71.75 3.71 19.01
C GLY A 578 70.67 3.87 20.06
N VAL A 579 70.50 5.06 20.66
CA VAL A 579 69.49 5.32 21.71
C VAL A 579 68.52 6.41 21.26
N LEU A 580 67.27 6.38 21.72
CA LEU A 580 66.24 7.31 21.22
C LEU A 580 65.76 8.26 22.33
N THR A 581 66.15 9.53 22.27
CA THR A 581 65.68 10.52 23.25
C THR A 581 64.25 10.99 22.95
N PHE A 582 63.52 11.41 23.99
CA PHE A 582 62.15 11.92 23.86
C PHE A 582 62.02 13.08 22.87
N ASP A 583 62.93 14.07 22.93
CA ASP A 583 62.85 15.24 22.06
C ASP A 583 63.26 14.93 20.62
N GLU A 584 64.14 13.95 20.36
CA GLU A 584 64.43 13.50 18.99
C GLU A 584 63.25 12.75 18.37
N LEU A 585 62.59 11.86 19.12
CA LEU A 585 61.37 11.21 18.66
C LEU A 585 60.27 12.24 18.38
N ARG A 586 60.04 13.16 19.31
CA ARG A 586 59.03 14.22 19.22
C ARG A 586 59.31 15.18 18.06
N ASN A 587 60.57 15.57 17.86
CA ASN A 587 60.97 16.42 16.73
C ASN A 587 60.86 15.69 15.40
N ASN A 588 61.26 14.41 15.30
CA ASN A 588 61.11 13.66 14.04
C ASN A 588 59.64 13.38 13.69
N LEU A 589 58.80 13.02 14.67
CA LEU A 589 57.35 12.85 14.44
C LEU A 589 56.66 14.16 14.00
N LYS A 590 57.16 15.32 14.42
CA LYS A 590 56.69 16.64 13.95
C LYS A 590 57.33 17.07 12.62
N ASN A 591 58.60 16.75 12.38
CA ASN A 591 59.34 17.15 11.18
C ASN A 591 59.02 16.27 9.96
N HIS A 592 58.62 15.01 10.14
CA HIS A 592 58.12 14.17 9.04
C HIS A 592 56.87 14.79 8.38
N ILE A 593 56.04 15.50 9.16
CA ILE A 593 54.91 16.29 8.66
C ILE A 593 55.41 17.43 7.76
N LEU A 594 56.46 18.16 8.16
CA LEU A 594 57.06 19.25 7.37
C LEU A 594 57.78 18.74 6.11
N ALA A 595 58.47 17.60 6.18
CA ALA A 595 59.11 16.98 5.01
C ALA A 595 58.07 16.62 3.93
N SER A 596 56.95 16.01 4.34
CA SER A 596 55.85 15.63 3.44
C SER A 596 55.19 16.81 2.72
N LEU A 597 55.24 18.02 3.31
CA LEU A 597 54.65 19.24 2.73
C LEU A 597 55.45 19.80 1.54
N SER A 598 56.68 19.35 1.31
CA SER A 598 57.57 19.94 0.29
C SER A 598 57.31 19.47 -1.15
N GLN A 599 56.75 18.26 -1.36
CA GLN A 599 56.92 17.57 -2.65
C GLN A 599 55.68 17.55 -3.57
N LYS A 600 54.50 18.04 -3.14
CA LYS A 600 53.29 18.12 -3.99
C LYS A 600 52.47 19.41 -3.77
N LEU A 601 53.02 20.54 -4.22
CA LEU A 601 52.30 21.82 -4.26
C LEU A 601 51.44 21.96 -5.54
N THR A 602 50.46 21.07 -5.76
CA THR A 602 49.38 21.24 -6.75
C THR A 602 48.28 20.18 -6.55
N ALA A 603 47.10 20.42 -7.15
CA ALA A 603 45.89 19.58 -7.11
C ALA A 603 45.14 19.49 -5.77
N LEU A 604 44.05 20.27 -5.72
CA LEU A 604 42.96 20.27 -4.76
C LEU A 604 42.38 18.86 -4.45
N THR A 605 42.71 18.25 -3.31
CA THR A 605 41.82 17.25 -2.65
C THR A 605 42.05 17.19 -1.14
N LEU A 606 41.07 16.70 -0.38
CA LEU A 606 40.99 16.74 1.07
C LEU A 606 41.81 15.59 1.72
N THR A 607 43.12 15.78 1.88
CA THR A 607 44.00 14.86 2.61
C THR A 607 43.82 15.01 4.12
N CYS A 608 43.45 13.93 4.82
CA CYS A 608 43.32 13.94 6.27
C CYS A 608 44.71 14.04 6.92
N ARG A 609 44.99 15.10 7.69
CA ARG A 609 46.31 15.30 8.31
C ARG A 609 46.52 14.37 9.51
N CYS A 610 47.61 13.61 9.49
CA CYS A 610 48.15 12.96 10.68
C CYS A 610 48.78 14.02 11.59
N ASN A 611 48.13 14.32 12.72
CA ASN A 611 48.64 15.25 13.72
C ASN A 611 48.51 14.60 15.10
N PHE A 612 49.54 13.87 15.52
CA PHE A 612 49.64 13.29 16.86
C PHE A 612 49.70 14.42 17.89
N SER A 613 48.92 14.32 18.98
CA SER A 613 49.03 15.26 20.10
C SER A 613 50.26 14.95 20.94
N ASP A 614 50.87 15.97 21.55
CA ASP A 614 52.04 15.77 22.45
C ASP A 614 51.72 14.78 23.58
N MET A 615 50.48 14.77 24.07
CA MET A 615 49.94 13.85 25.08
C MET A 615 49.88 12.38 24.59
N GLU A 616 49.59 12.13 23.31
CA GLU A 616 49.65 10.77 22.74
C GLU A 616 51.10 10.29 22.54
N ILE A 617 52.02 11.20 22.21
CA ILE A 617 53.45 10.89 22.08
C ILE A 617 54.03 10.56 23.47
N GLU A 618 53.72 11.36 24.49
CA GLU A 618 54.13 11.14 25.88
C GLU A 618 53.58 9.82 26.45
N MET A 619 52.30 9.51 26.22
CA MET A 619 51.72 8.21 26.60
C MET A 619 52.28 7.01 25.81
N CYS A 620 52.72 7.20 24.56
CA CYS A 620 53.40 6.14 23.81
C CYS A 620 54.82 5.91 24.35
N PHE A 621 55.55 6.98 24.69
CA PHE A 621 56.90 6.88 25.23
C PHE A 621 56.91 6.18 26.60
N ALA A 622 56.11 6.68 27.55
CA ALA A 622 55.95 6.14 28.90
C ALA A 622 55.27 4.76 28.98
N ARG A 623 55.05 4.09 27.84
CA ARG A 623 54.61 2.69 27.74
C ARG A 623 55.76 1.72 27.42
N TYR A 624 56.86 2.21 26.85
CA TYR A 624 58.02 1.39 26.45
C TYR A 624 59.31 1.76 27.17
N ASP A 625 59.42 2.99 27.69
CA ASP A 625 60.36 3.40 28.75
C ASP A 625 60.02 2.64 30.04
N THR A 626 60.84 1.65 30.41
CA THR A 626 60.54 0.66 31.47
C THR A 626 61.27 0.95 32.79
N ASP A 627 62.41 1.64 32.74
CA ASP A 627 63.22 2.02 33.91
C ASP A 627 63.07 3.51 34.32
N GLY A 628 62.45 4.34 33.48
CA GLY A 628 62.01 5.69 33.81
C GLY A 628 63.04 6.79 33.52
N ASP A 629 64.08 6.51 32.75
CA ASP A 629 65.19 7.45 32.52
C ASP A 629 64.92 8.51 31.43
N ARG A 630 63.80 8.38 30.70
CA ARG A 630 63.37 9.20 29.55
C ARG A 630 64.14 8.97 28.23
N VAL A 631 64.76 7.79 28.06
CA VAL A 631 65.56 7.42 26.89
C VAL A 631 65.25 5.98 26.47
N ILE A 632 64.67 5.79 25.27
CA ILE A 632 64.33 4.43 24.79
C ILE A 632 65.61 3.74 24.30
N GLY A 633 66.05 2.72 25.05
CA GLY A 633 67.23 1.92 24.74
C GLY A 633 67.01 0.90 23.61
N GLU A 634 68.10 0.33 23.07
CA GLU A 634 68.13 -0.63 21.94
C GLU A 634 67.13 -1.79 22.09
N ASN A 635 66.97 -2.34 23.31
CA ASN A 635 66.05 -3.43 23.61
C ASN A 635 64.57 -2.99 23.60
N GLU A 636 64.28 -1.79 24.10
CA GLU A 636 62.92 -1.23 24.17
C GLU A 636 62.47 -0.71 22.80
N LYS A 637 63.37 -0.08 22.05
CA LYS A 637 63.23 0.28 20.63
C LYS A 637 62.84 -0.95 19.80
N ARG A 638 63.49 -2.10 20.05
CA ARG A 638 63.18 -3.39 19.42
C ARG A 638 61.82 -3.94 19.87
N ALA A 639 61.44 -3.80 21.14
CA ALA A 639 60.12 -4.22 21.64
C ALA A 639 58.96 -3.35 21.08
N MET A 640 59.16 -2.02 21.00
CA MET A 640 58.21 -1.08 20.43
C MET A 640 57.97 -1.34 18.94
N LEU A 641 59.04 -1.56 18.16
CA LEU A 641 58.93 -1.96 16.76
C LEU A 641 58.22 -3.31 16.58
N ALA A 642 58.49 -4.29 17.45
CA ALA A 642 57.83 -5.60 17.39
C ALA A 642 56.33 -5.53 17.71
N ASP A 643 55.88 -4.67 18.62
CA ASP A 643 54.45 -4.44 18.89
C ASP A 643 53.76 -3.69 17.75
N ILE A 644 54.44 -2.75 17.08
CA ILE A 644 53.94 -2.06 15.87
C ILE A 644 53.80 -3.04 14.70
N GLU A 645 54.83 -3.87 14.43
CA GLU A 645 54.79 -4.89 13.39
C GLU A 645 53.76 -5.98 13.71
N GLY A 646 53.64 -6.39 14.98
CA GLY A 646 52.61 -7.29 15.46
C GLY A 646 51.20 -6.78 15.17
N ARG A 647 50.87 -5.56 15.59
CA ARG A 647 49.54 -4.95 15.30
C ARG A 647 49.30 -4.72 13.81
N ARG A 648 50.34 -4.42 13.03
CA ARG A 648 50.27 -4.32 11.57
C ARG A 648 49.93 -5.67 10.94
N LEU A 649 50.55 -6.75 11.41
CA LEU A 649 50.27 -8.12 10.97
C LEU A 649 48.90 -8.62 11.44
N GLU A 650 48.43 -8.24 12.62
CA GLU A 650 47.05 -8.48 13.06
C GLU A 650 46.05 -7.79 12.13
N LEU A 651 46.25 -6.51 11.82
CA LEU A 651 45.41 -5.76 10.87
C LEU A 651 45.42 -6.41 9.47
N ASP A 652 46.58 -6.86 9.00
CA ASP A 652 46.71 -7.60 7.74
C ASP A 652 46.05 -9.00 7.78
N GLN A 653 45.97 -9.64 8.94
CA GLN A 653 45.27 -10.92 9.12
C GLN A 653 43.76 -10.75 9.25
N GLU A 654 43.26 -9.70 9.90
CA GLU A 654 41.83 -9.35 9.88
C GLU A 654 41.37 -9.09 8.44
N ILE A 655 42.07 -8.20 7.72
CA ILE A 655 41.77 -7.87 6.31
C ILE A 655 41.80 -9.11 5.40
N LYS A 656 42.69 -10.09 5.66
CA LYS A 656 42.77 -11.34 4.90
C LYS A 656 41.72 -12.38 5.30
N LYS A 657 41.37 -12.51 6.58
CA LYS A 657 40.25 -13.35 7.05
C LYS A 657 38.90 -12.86 6.53
N ASP A 658 38.79 -11.56 6.27
CA ASP A 658 37.62 -10.96 5.62
C ASP A 658 37.61 -11.09 4.08
N GLY A 659 38.63 -11.71 3.49
CA GLY A 659 38.62 -12.15 2.08
C GLY A 659 37.75 -13.40 1.86
N PRO A 660 37.35 -13.70 0.61
CA PRO A 660 36.43 -14.80 0.32
C PRO A 660 37.11 -16.17 0.44
N GLU A 661 36.59 -17.04 1.31
CA GLU A 661 36.91 -18.47 1.29
C GLU A 661 36.40 -19.12 -0.02
N SER A 662 37.30 -19.34 -0.98
CA SER A 662 37.02 -20.21 -2.12
C SER A 662 37.02 -21.69 -1.68
N ARG A 663 35.88 -22.16 -1.16
CA ARG A 663 35.66 -23.61 -0.93
C ARG A 663 35.93 -24.39 -2.22
N PRO A 664 36.80 -25.42 -2.22
CA PRO A 664 37.05 -26.23 -3.39
C PRO A 664 35.81 -27.10 -3.70
N VAL A 665 35.17 -26.86 -4.84
CA VAL A 665 34.05 -27.68 -5.34
C VAL A 665 34.54 -28.53 -6.52
N THR A 666 35.10 -29.69 -6.20
CA THR A 666 35.53 -30.73 -7.17
C THR A 666 34.90 -32.09 -6.83
N ALA A 667 33.57 -32.13 -6.83
CA ALA A 667 32.80 -33.37 -6.64
C ALA A 667 32.72 -34.21 -7.94
N LYS A 668 33.85 -34.76 -8.40
CA LYS A 668 33.94 -35.87 -9.37
C LYS A 668 35.37 -36.42 -9.41
N GLY A 669 35.53 -37.74 -9.27
CA GLY A 669 36.85 -38.42 -9.30
C GLY A 669 37.42 -38.76 -7.92
N ALA A 670 36.62 -39.40 -7.05
CA ALA A 670 37.06 -39.87 -5.74
C ALA A 670 37.63 -41.31 -5.79
N GLU A 671 38.71 -41.52 -6.53
CA GLU A 671 39.58 -42.70 -6.44
C GLU A 671 40.95 -42.39 -7.07
N ALA A 672 42.02 -43.03 -6.59
CA ALA A 672 43.41 -42.89 -7.07
C ALA A 672 44.10 -41.49 -6.91
N ALA A 673 44.15 -40.94 -5.69
CA ALA A 673 45.08 -39.85 -5.33
C ALA A 673 45.49 -39.85 -3.83
N VAL A 674 45.82 -41.02 -3.26
CA VAL A 674 46.51 -41.12 -1.96
C VAL A 674 48.02 -41.17 -2.20
N VAL A 675 48.82 -40.70 -1.23
CA VAL A 675 50.31 -40.56 -1.27
C VAL A 675 50.83 -39.30 -1.98
N ALA A 676 50.62 -38.14 -1.35
CA ALA A 676 51.64 -37.10 -1.17
C ALA A 676 51.19 -36.10 -0.08
N GLY A 677 52.03 -35.77 0.90
CA GLY A 677 51.74 -34.77 1.93
C GLY A 677 51.18 -35.30 3.25
N ALA A 678 51.96 -36.11 3.97
CA ALA A 678 51.69 -36.38 5.39
C ALA A 678 52.11 -35.17 6.24
N ILE A 679 51.20 -34.61 7.02
CA ILE A 679 51.49 -33.60 8.05
C ILE A 679 52.24 -34.29 9.19
N SER A 680 53.24 -33.63 9.79
CA SER A 680 54.01 -34.26 10.87
C SER A 680 53.17 -34.36 12.16
N GLU A 681 53.39 -35.41 12.94
CA GLU A 681 52.63 -35.63 14.18
C GLU A 681 52.95 -34.56 15.25
N GLU A 682 54.13 -33.93 15.16
CA GLU A 682 54.51 -32.78 16.00
C GLU A 682 53.69 -31.53 15.66
N GLU A 683 53.45 -31.22 14.38
CA GLU A 683 52.58 -30.13 13.96
C GLU A 683 51.13 -30.36 14.43
N PHE A 684 50.62 -31.59 14.29
CA PHE A 684 49.29 -31.95 14.78
C PHE A 684 49.17 -31.76 16.30
N GLN A 685 50.15 -32.25 17.08
CA GLN A 685 50.17 -32.04 18.53
C GLN A 685 50.34 -30.57 18.93
N GLN A 686 51.08 -29.76 18.18
CA GLN A 686 51.16 -28.32 18.41
C GLN A 686 49.82 -27.62 18.12
N LEU A 687 49.09 -28.05 17.08
CA LEU A 687 47.76 -27.55 16.76
C LEU A 687 46.74 -27.91 17.85
N GLN A 688 46.71 -29.18 18.27
CA GLN A 688 45.88 -29.69 19.38
C GLN A 688 46.09 -28.82 20.64
N ARG A 689 47.35 -28.69 21.08
CA ARG A 689 47.70 -27.86 22.26
C ARG A 689 47.42 -26.36 22.07
N ARG A 690 47.20 -25.86 20.85
CA ARG A 690 46.72 -24.47 20.61
C ARG A 690 45.19 -24.40 20.70
N VAL A 691 44.47 -25.40 20.17
CA VAL A 691 43.02 -25.53 20.29
C VAL A 691 42.60 -25.67 21.76
N ASP A 692 43.23 -26.56 22.54
CA ASP A 692 42.91 -26.77 23.96
C ASP A 692 43.03 -25.47 24.79
N ARG A 693 44.03 -24.63 24.48
CA ARG A 693 44.22 -23.32 25.11
C ARG A 693 43.20 -22.28 24.65
N MET A 694 42.80 -22.32 23.39
CA MET A 694 41.67 -21.52 22.88
C MET A 694 40.36 -21.93 23.57
N GLU A 695 40.07 -23.23 23.67
CA GLU A 695 38.84 -23.75 24.29
C GLU A 695 38.74 -23.37 25.77
N GLY A 696 39.83 -23.49 26.53
CA GLY A 696 39.89 -23.01 27.93
C GLY A 696 39.62 -21.51 28.08
N SER A 697 40.12 -20.68 27.14
CA SER A 697 39.85 -19.24 27.14
C SER A 697 38.42 -18.90 26.69
N ILE A 698 37.87 -19.62 25.71
CA ILE A 698 36.49 -19.50 25.24
C ILE A 698 35.51 -19.90 26.34
N GLY A 699 35.76 -20.99 27.08
CA GLY A 699 34.94 -21.39 28.23
C GLY A 699 34.86 -20.31 29.32
N SER A 700 35.95 -19.58 29.56
CA SER A 700 35.96 -18.42 30.46
C SER A 700 35.11 -17.25 29.93
N ILE A 701 35.06 -17.06 28.61
CA ILE A 701 34.24 -16.04 27.95
C ILE A 701 32.76 -16.43 27.96
N VAL A 702 32.42 -17.68 27.64
CA VAL A 702 31.03 -18.20 27.69
C VAL A 702 30.44 -18.07 29.08
N ASN A 703 31.17 -18.52 30.12
CA ASN A 703 30.72 -18.35 31.52
C ASN A 703 30.49 -16.88 31.92
N LYS A 704 31.24 -15.93 31.33
CA LYS A 704 31.01 -14.49 31.53
C LYS A 704 29.79 -13.97 30.75
N ILE A 705 29.54 -14.49 29.55
CA ILE A 705 28.35 -14.16 28.74
C ILE A 705 27.08 -14.65 29.46
N ASP A 706 27.07 -15.88 29.97
CA ASP A 706 25.94 -16.41 30.75
C ASP A 706 25.71 -15.61 32.03
N ALA A 707 26.77 -15.23 32.74
CA ALA A 707 26.66 -14.34 33.90
C ALA A 707 26.14 -12.93 33.56
N VAL A 708 26.38 -12.43 32.34
CA VAL A 708 25.80 -11.18 31.83
C VAL A 708 24.34 -11.36 31.42
N LEU A 709 23.97 -12.46 30.76
CA LEU A 709 22.58 -12.78 30.40
C LEU A 709 21.69 -12.94 31.64
N VAL A 710 22.16 -13.64 32.67
CA VAL A 710 21.46 -13.76 33.96
C VAL A 710 21.35 -12.40 34.67
N LYS A 711 22.36 -11.52 34.55
CA LYS A 711 22.27 -10.14 35.04
C LYS A 711 21.27 -9.29 34.25
N LEU A 712 21.17 -9.46 32.93
CA LEU A 712 20.18 -8.76 32.11
C LEU A 712 18.76 -9.21 32.44
N ASP A 713 18.51 -10.51 32.55
CA ASP A 713 17.21 -11.08 32.97
C ASP A 713 16.79 -10.59 34.38
N THR A 714 17.72 -10.57 35.34
CA THR A 714 17.44 -10.02 36.69
C THR A 714 17.26 -8.50 36.71
N MET A 715 17.96 -7.75 35.84
CA MET A 715 17.71 -6.31 35.62
C MET A 715 16.35 -6.05 34.95
N GLU A 716 15.91 -6.90 34.02
CA GLU A 716 14.61 -6.77 33.36
C GLU A 716 13.47 -7.13 34.31
N LYS A 717 13.61 -8.22 35.09
CA LYS A 717 12.67 -8.58 36.16
C LYS A 717 12.58 -7.53 37.26
N THR A 718 13.66 -6.83 37.59
CA THR A 718 13.62 -5.70 38.55
C THR A 718 13.07 -4.40 37.94
N LYS A 719 13.28 -4.13 36.64
CA LYS A 719 12.54 -3.07 35.91
C LYS A 719 11.04 -3.36 35.84
N GLY A 720 10.66 -4.62 35.60
CA GLY A 720 9.28 -5.10 35.63
C GLY A 720 8.63 -4.87 37.00
N LYS A 721 9.25 -5.37 38.08
CA LYS A 721 8.78 -5.11 39.46
C LYS A 721 8.75 -3.62 39.82
N ARG A 722 9.67 -2.78 39.29
CA ARG A 722 9.58 -1.32 39.46
C ARG A 722 8.34 -0.72 38.77
N ARG A 723 8.01 -1.16 37.54
CA ARG A 723 6.76 -0.74 36.86
C ARG A 723 5.51 -1.23 37.61
N GLU A 724 5.51 -2.48 38.06
CA GLU A 724 4.39 -3.08 38.79
C GLU A 724 4.17 -2.40 40.15
N ASN A 725 5.23 -2.12 40.90
CA ASN A 725 5.16 -1.37 42.15
C ASN A 725 4.77 0.09 41.93
N MET A 726 5.21 0.72 40.82
CA MET A 726 4.78 2.08 40.46
C MET A 726 3.29 2.12 40.11
N SER A 727 2.78 1.12 39.37
CA SER A 727 1.33 0.97 39.13
C SER A 727 0.58 0.89 40.45
N LYS A 728 0.98 -0.03 41.34
CA LYS A 728 0.34 -0.20 42.66
C LYS A 728 0.43 1.05 43.53
N PHE A 729 1.48 1.87 43.38
CA PHE A 729 1.57 3.18 44.03
C PHE A 729 0.53 4.16 43.45
N LEU A 730 0.44 4.27 42.12
CA LEU A 730 -0.54 5.11 41.43
C LEU A 730 -1.99 4.67 41.72
N ASP A 731 -2.25 3.36 41.73
CA ASP A 731 -3.54 2.78 42.11
C ASP A 731 -3.88 3.14 43.58
N SER A 732 -2.93 3.05 44.51
CA SER A 732 -3.15 3.47 45.91
C SER A 732 -3.38 4.98 46.07
N MET A 733 -2.77 5.82 45.21
CA MET A 733 -3.04 7.26 45.19
C MET A 733 -4.41 7.59 44.57
N ALA A 734 -4.90 6.76 43.64
CA ALA A 734 -6.25 6.86 43.11
C ALA A 734 -7.31 6.45 44.15
N GLU A 735 -7.06 5.39 44.93
CA GLU A 735 -7.96 4.98 46.03
C GLU A 735 -8.03 6.02 47.17
N ASP A 736 -6.90 6.62 47.57
CA ASP A 736 -6.88 7.64 48.64
C ASP A 736 -7.46 8.99 48.17
N GLY A 737 -7.33 9.30 46.87
CA GLY A 737 -8.04 10.41 46.23
C GLY A 737 -9.57 10.25 46.21
N GLY A 738 -10.07 9.01 46.22
CA GLY A 738 -11.50 8.68 46.14
C GLY A 738 -12.31 8.86 47.44
N LYS A 739 -11.69 9.20 48.57
CA LYS A 739 -12.33 9.17 49.91
C LYS A 739 -12.46 10.53 50.62
N ARG A 740 -12.56 11.63 49.88
CA ARG A 740 -12.74 12.99 50.45
C ARG A 740 -14.01 13.75 50.00
N THR A 741 -15.10 13.04 49.71
CA THR A 741 -16.45 13.63 49.62
C THR A 741 -17.52 12.67 50.12
N LEU A 742 -18.51 13.21 50.85
CA LEU A 742 -19.73 12.56 51.39
C LEU A 742 -19.54 11.40 52.41
N GLY A 743 -20.33 11.40 53.49
CA GLY A 743 -20.45 10.22 54.38
C GLY A 743 -20.55 10.44 55.90
N SER A 744 -21.35 11.40 56.39
CA SER A 744 -21.52 11.61 57.85
C SER A 744 -22.79 10.94 58.40
N SER A 745 -22.67 9.86 59.21
CA SER A 745 -23.59 9.54 60.34
C SER A 745 -23.27 8.23 61.11
N SER A 746 -23.05 8.36 62.43
CA SER A 746 -23.55 7.53 63.56
C SER A 746 -23.38 6.00 63.67
N THR A 747 -23.19 5.55 64.93
CA THR A 747 -23.47 4.19 65.51
C THR A 747 -22.39 3.12 65.20
N VAL A 748 -21.47 2.68 66.09
CA VAL A 748 -21.51 2.12 67.48
C VAL A 748 -21.58 0.57 67.50
N GLN A 749 -20.78 -0.03 68.41
CA GLN A 749 -20.66 -1.48 68.75
C GLN A 749 -20.02 -2.41 67.69
N SER A 750 -19.35 -3.53 68.04
CA SER A 750 -18.50 -3.88 69.21
C SER A 750 -17.77 -5.23 68.97
N GLU A 751 -16.85 -5.59 69.88
CA GLU A 751 -16.29 -6.95 70.13
C GLU A 751 -15.07 -7.46 69.30
N LEU A 752 -14.08 -7.96 70.07
CA LEU A 752 -12.96 -8.85 69.73
C LEU A 752 -13.27 -10.25 70.33
N PRO A 753 -12.39 -11.30 70.31
CA PRO A 753 -11.12 -11.53 69.59
C PRO A 753 -11.08 -12.89 68.82
N GLY A 754 -9.95 -13.26 68.20
CA GLY A 754 -9.67 -14.67 67.87
C GLY A 754 -8.48 -14.95 66.92
N ALA A 755 -7.49 -15.71 67.38
CA ALA A 755 -6.39 -16.34 66.62
C ALA A 755 -5.90 -17.59 67.41
N PRO A 756 -4.95 -18.46 66.97
CA PRO A 756 -4.15 -18.48 65.73
C PRO A 756 -4.01 -19.91 65.09
N SER A 757 -2.92 -20.13 64.33
CA SER A 757 -2.14 -21.39 64.13
C SER A 757 -2.53 -22.49 63.11
N ASP A 758 -1.66 -22.64 62.10
CA ASP A 758 -0.81 -23.80 61.76
C ASP A 758 -1.33 -25.18 61.23
N THR A 759 -0.92 -25.44 59.97
CA THR A 759 -0.21 -26.66 59.47
C THR A 759 -0.91 -27.95 58.95
N ILE A 760 -0.29 -28.47 57.85
CA ILE A 760 -0.06 -29.89 57.45
C ILE A 760 -1.16 -30.73 56.74
N LYS A 761 -0.92 -30.93 55.43
CA LYS A 761 -0.98 -32.15 54.56
C LYS A 761 -1.95 -33.33 54.86
N ARG A 762 -2.56 -33.80 53.74
CA ARG A 762 -2.60 -35.19 53.18
C ARG A 762 -3.87 -36.07 53.32
N SER A 763 -4.54 -36.30 52.18
CA SER A 763 -5.04 -37.62 51.68
C SER A 763 -5.30 -37.50 50.15
N GLN A 764 -5.30 -38.48 49.21
CA GLN A 764 -5.17 -39.96 49.11
C GLN A 764 -6.42 -40.88 49.04
N ARG A 765 -6.52 -41.58 47.88
CA ARG A 765 -7.07 -42.95 47.66
C ARG A 765 -8.61 -43.12 47.82
N LEU A 766 -9.31 -44.12 47.27
CA LEU A 766 -9.06 -45.31 46.39
C LEU A 766 -10.14 -45.32 45.26
N SER A 767 -10.22 -46.19 44.23
CA SER A 767 -10.20 -47.67 44.20
C SER A 767 -9.96 -48.26 42.78
N LYS A 768 -10.16 -49.57 42.58
CA LYS A 768 -9.70 -50.40 41.42
C LYS A 768 -10.83 -51.03 40.60
N GLY A 769 -10.54 -51.46 39.36
CA GLY A 769 -11.32 -52.48 38.61
C GLY A 769 -10.72 -52.86 37.24
N VAL A 770 -10.51 -54.16 36.96
CA VAL A 770 -9.87 -54.67 35.72
C VAL A 770 -10.39 -56.07 35.33
N ARG A 771 -10.87 -56.27 34.08
CA ARG A 771 -10.76 -57.49 33.23
C ARG A 771 -11.58 -57.34 31.91
N MET A 772 -11.52 -58.26 30.92
CA MET A 772 -10.40 -58.60 30.01
C MET A 772 -10.91 -59.45 28.79
N GLN A 773 -10.39 -59.18 27.58
CA GLN A 773 -10.31 -60.07 26.38
C GLN A 773 -11.56 -60.71 25.69
N SER A 774 -11.80 -60.24 24.45
CA SER A 774 -11.55 -60.96 23.16
C SER A 774 -12.17 -62.35 22.84
N ILE A 775 -12.76 -62.47 21.64
CA ILE A 775 -12.75 -63.70 20.79
C ILE A 775 -12.86 -63.34 19.28
N LYS A 776 -12.36 -64.20 18.38
CA LYS A 776 -12.35 -64.03 16.89
C LYS A 776 -13.33 -64.99 16.18
N ARG A 777 -13.55 -64.70 14.87
CA ARG A 777 -14.29 -65.45 13.80
C ARG A 777 -15.69 -64.86 13.51
N GLY A 778 -16.16 -64.67 12.27
CA GLY A 778 -15.51 -64.74 10.94
C GLY A 778 -16.16 -65.73 9.96
N ARG A 779 -16.92 -65.25 8.97
CA ARG A 779 -17.40 -66.08 7.83
C ARG A 779 -17.69 -65.22 6.57
N LYS A 780 -17.35 -65.74 5.38
CA LYS A 780 -17.67 -65.18 4.05
C LYS A 780 -18.95 -65.83 3.50
N ARG A 781 -19.76 -65.13 2.69
CA ARG A 781 -20.08 -65.49 1.26
C ARG A 781 -21.36 -64.87 0.64
N THR A 782 -21.17 -64.16 -0.49
CA THR A 782 -21.92 -64.20 -1.78
C THR A 782 -23.46 -64.16 -1.87
N ARG A 783 -23.99 -63.11 -2.53
CA ARG A 783 -24.73 -63.09 -3.83
C ARG A 783 -25.13 -61.63 -4.15
N ALA A 784 -25.18 -61.03 -5.35
CA ALA A 784 -24.94 -61.35 -6.78
C ALA A 784 -26.18 -61.31 -7.72
N LYS A 785 -26.14 -60.34 -8.67
CA LYS A 785 -26.85 -60.24 -9.98
C LYS A 785 -28.37 -60.00 -10.06
N ALA A 786 -28.75 -58.80 -10.52
CA ALA A 786 -29.59 -58.47 -11.72
C ALA A 786 -29.63 -56.93 -11.83
N LYS A 787 -29.51 -56.19 -12.96
CA LYS A 787 -29.41 -56.44 -14.42
C LYS A 787 -30.70 -56.78 -15.18
N HIS A 788 -31.44 -55.75 -15.62
CA HIS A 788 -32.03 -55.53 -16.97
C HIS A 788 -32.80 -54.17 -17.00
N ALA A 789 -33.38 -53.73 -18.11
CA ALA A 789 -32.75 -53.04 -19.25
C ALA A 789 -33.81 -52.52 -20.26
N ALA A 790 -33.52 -51.41 -20.97
CA ALA A 790 -34.26 -50.92 -22.16
C ALA A 790 -35.72 -50.42 -21.89
N LYS A 791 -36.41 -49.63 -22.76
CA LYS A 791 -36.03 -48.89 -23.98
C LYS A 791 -37.05 -47.78 -24.32
N ASP A 792 -36.71 -46.97 -25.33
CA ASP A 792 -37.59 -46.27 -26.30
C ASP A 792 -38.39 -44.98 -25.98
N SER A 793 -37.68 -43.85 -26.11
CA SER A 793 -37.74 -42.96 -27.29
C SER A 793 -39.10 -42.51 -27.91
N SER A 794 -39.42 -41.21 -27.78
CA SER A 794 -39.95 -40.29 -28.83
C SER A 794 -40.26 -38.90 -28.22
N LYS A 795 -40.25 -37.74 -28.90
CA LYS A 795 -39.90 -37.28 -30.28
C LYS A 795 -39.35 -35.83 -30.13
N VAL A 796 -38.17 -35.47 -30.65
CA VAL A 796 -37.86 -34.88 -31.99
C VAL A 796 -38.18 -33.36 -32.16
N ARG A 797 -37.20 -32.64 -32.75
CA ARG A 797 -37.12 -31.17 -33.05
C ARG A 797 -36.89 -30.28 -31.81
N VAL A 798 -36.01 -29.27 -31.84
CA VAL A 798 -35.23 -28.65 -32.94
C VAL A 798 -33.72 -28.70 -32.65
N ARG A 799 -32.89 -29.14 -33.61
CA ARG A 799 -31.41 -29.09 -33.50
C ARG A 799 -30.71 -28.95 -34.87
N VAL A 800 -30.92 -27.82 -35.55
CA VAL A 800 -30.11 -27.38 -36.70
C VAL A 800 -29.90 -25.87 -36.58
N ARG A 801 -28.78 -25.45 -35.97
CA ARG A 801 -28.21 -24.08 -35.99
C ARG A 801 -26.98 -23.88 -35.08
N LEU A 802 -26.78 -24.74 -34.07
CA LEU A 802 -25.69 -24.57 -33.10
C LEU A 802 -24.32 -25.05 -33.60
N GLU A 803 -24.26 -26.14 -34.37
CA GLU A 803 -22.99 -26.70 -34.85
C GLU A 803 -22.33 -25.83 -35.94
N GLU A 804 -23.13 -25.18 -36.81
CA GLU A 804 -22.67 -24.14 -37.74
C GLU A 804 -22.10 -22.90 -37.04
N LEU A 805 -22.54 -22.60 -35.81
CA LEU A 805 -22.03 -21.46 -35.04
C LEU A 805 -20.70 -21.78 -34.37
N SER A 806 -20.50 -23.02 -33.89
CA SER A 806 -19.21 -23.43 -33.33
C SER A 806 -18.09 -23.41 -34.38
N GLU A 807 -18.29 -23.92 -35.60
CA GLU A 807 -17.23 -23.91 -36.61
C GLU A 807 -16.91 -22.50 -37.14
N LYS A 808 -17.91 -21.61 -37.24
CA LYS A 808 -17.70 -20.21 -37.67
C LYS A 808 -17.00 -19.40 -36.59
N LEU A 809 -17.29 -19.61 -35.31
CA LEU A 809 -16.53 -19.01 -34.22
C LEU A 809 -15.10 -19.57 -34.14
N PHE A 810 -14.92 -20.87 -34.34
CA PHE A 810 -13.58 -21.50 -34.32
C PHE A 810 -12.70 -21.01 -35.47
N THR A 811 -13.24 -20.88 -36.69
CA THR A 811 -12.49 -20.36 -37.84
C THR A 811 -12.16 -18.87 -37.72
N ILE A 812 -13.05 -18.05 -37.15
CA ILE A 812 -12.75 -16.64 -36.82
C ILE A 812 -11.63 -16.56 -35.76
N TRP A 813 -11.66 -17.41 -34.73
CA TRP A 813 -10.63 -17.47 -33.70
C TRP A 813 -9.25 -17.87 -34.27
N THR A 814 -9.20 -18.91 -35.12
CA THR A 814 -7.94 -19.31 -35.78
C THR A 814 -7.35 -18.26 -36.73
N LYS A 815 -8.15 -17.30 -37.22
CA LYS A 815 -7.68 -16.18 -38.07
C LYS A 815 -7.36 -14.90 -37.30
N THR A 816 -7.55 -14.88 -35.98
CA THR A 816 -7.27 -13.69 -35.13
C THR A 816 -6.12 -13.89 -34.14
N HIS A 817 -5.51 -15.09 -34.12
CA HIS A 817 -4.33 -15.41 -33.32
C HIS A 817 -3.11 -15.76 -34.19
N ASP A 818 -2.57 -14.75 -34.87
CA ASP A 818 -1.15 -14.77 -35.21
C ASP A 818 -0.30 -14.38 -33.98
N GLY A 819 0.91 -14.91 -33.89
CA GLY A 819 1.52 -15.26 -32.61
C GLY A 819 2.23 -14.16 -31.81
N SER A 820 1.52 -13.23 -31.15
CA SER A 820 2.06 -12.53 -29.95
C SER A 820 1.06 -11.67 -29.15
N ARG A 821 0.55 -12.17 -28.01
CA ARG A 821 0.02 -11.34 -26.90
C ARG A 821 -0.01 -12.13 -25.57
N SER A 822 0.56 -11.52 -24.52
CA SER A 822 0.60 -12.03 -23.13
C SER A 822 -0.15 -11.03 -22.20
N PRO A 823 0.07 -10.88 -20.87
CA PRO A 823 -0.96 -10.44 -19.89
C PRO A 823 -1.41 -8.97 -19.96
N VAL A 824 -1.04 -8.23 -21.01
CA VAL A 824 -1.39 -6.84 -21.30
C VAL A 824 -2.90 -6.57 -21.13
N VAL A 825 -3.78 -7.53 -21.41
CA VAL A 825 -5.24 -7.37 -21.36
C VAL A 825 -5.77 -6.93 -19.97
N SER A 826 -5.21 -7.42 -18.87
CA SER A 826 -5.67 -7.00 -17.53
C SER A 826 -5.27 -5.56 -17.21
N CYS A 827 -4.01 -5.19 -17.46
CA CYS A 827 -3.57 -3.80 -17.31
C CYS A 827 -4.28 -2.86 -18.30
N VAL A 828 -4.53 -3.29 -19.54
CA VAL A 828 -5.30 -2.51 -20.52
C VAL A 828 -6.78 -2.42 -20.16
N SER A 829 -7.37 -3.37 -19.42
CA SER A 829 -8.72 -3.22 -18.89
C SER A 829 -8.78 -2.14 -17.79
N VAL A 830 -7.79 -2.10 -16.89
CA VAL A 830 -7.67 -1.03 -15.87
C VAL A 830 -7.35 0.32 -16.53
N ILE A 831 -6.39 0.37 -17.44
CA ILE A 831 -6.03 1.58 -18.20
C ILE A 831 -7.22 2.04 -19.04
N SER A 832 -8.01 1.15 -19.64
CA SER A 832 -9.23 1.49 -20.40
C SER A 832 -10.35 2.02 -19.51
N ALA A 833 -10.53 1.49 -18.29
CA ALA A 833 -11.44 2.07 -17.30
C ALA A 833 -10.99 3.49 -16.91
N CYS A 834 -9.69 3.69 -16.65
CA CYS A 834 -9.11 5.02 -16.43
C CYS A 834 -9.21 5.92 -17.68
N PHE A 835 -9.11 5.38 -18.90
CA PHE A 835 -9.23 6.14 -20.15
C PHE A 835 -10.68 6.55 -20.41
N LYS A 836 -11.65 5.74 -19.98
CA LYS A 836 -13.08 6.07 -20.04
C LYS A 836 -13.40 7.22 -19.08
N MET A 837 -12.92 7.13 -17.83
CA MET A 837 -12.88 8.28 -16.91
C MET A 837 -12.18 9.50 -17.51
N ASN A 838 -11.09 9.31 -18.27
CA ASN A 838 -10.34 10.41 -18.90
C ASN A 838 -11.15 11.09 -20.01
N VAL A 839 -11.91 10.33 -20.83
CA VAL A 839 -12.83 10.89 -21.85
C VAL A 839 -13.98 11.65 -21.19
N ASP A 840 -14.56 11.14 -20.11
CA ASP A 840 -15.64 11.83 -19.39
C ASP A 840 -15.11 13.10 -18.69
N CYS A 841 -13.90 13.06 -18.13
CA CYS A 841 -13.24 14.24 -17.56
C CYS A 841 -12.86 15.29 -18.64
N LEU A 842 -12.41 14.87 -19.83
CA LEU A 842 -12.15 15.79 -20.94
C LEU A 842 -13.44 16.43 -21.47
N ARG A 843 -14.55 15.67 -21.55
CA ARG A 843 -15.87 16.19 -21.92
C ARG A 843 -16.37 17.26 -20.94
N LEU A 844 -16.17 17.06 -19.64
CA LEU A 844 -16.50 18.06 -18.62
C LEU A 844 -15.62 19.31 -18.72
N LEU A 845 -14.33 19.15 -19.05
CA LEU A 845 -13.41 20.28 -19.29
C LEU A 845 -13.77 21.09 -20.53
N THR A 846 -14.29 20.47 -21.60
CA THR A 846 -14.70 21.20 -22.82
C THR A 846 -16.11 21.79 -22.77
N LEU A 847 -16.99 21.30 -21.87
CA LEU A 847 -18.35 21.82 -21.72
C LEU A 847 -18.45 23.07 -20.83
N ASN A 848 -17.48 23.33 -19.95
CA ASN A 848 -17.63 24.33 -18.88
C ASN A 848 -16.84 25.64 -19.08
N THR A 849 -16.24 25.87 -20.25
CA THR A 849 -15.51 27.11 -20.57
C THR A 849 -16.41 28.20 -21.17
N ASN A 850 -17.33 28.74 -20.38
CA ASN A 850 -18.12 29.91 -20.75
C ASN A 850 -17.28 31.21 -20.68
N LEU A 851 -16.57 31.52 -21.78
CA LEU A 851 -15.96 32.83 -22.01
C LEU A 851 -16.95 33.78 -22.69
N PRO A 852 -17.03 35.07 -22.29
CA PRO A 852 -18.05 35.99 -22.78
C PRO A 852 -17.86 36.38 -24.25
N SER A 853 -18.98 36.68 -24.91
CA SER A 853 -19.07 36.82 -26.36
C SER A 853 -18.25 37.96 -26.97
N VAL A 854 -17.47 37.65 -28.02
CA VAL A 854 -17.04 38.62 -29.05
C VAL A 854 -17.75 38.32 -30.36
N ARG A 855 -18.29 39.36 -31.00
CA ARG A 855 -19.32 39.28 -32.04
C ARG A 855 -18.72 39.21 -33.46
N VAL A 856 -18.82 38.07 -34.13
CA VAL A 856 -18.51 37.90 -35.57
C VAL A 856 -19.73 37.28 -36.30
N ARG A 857 -19.92 37.63 -37.58
CA ARG A 857 -21.14 37.33 -38.37
C ARG A 857 -21.22 35.87 -38.84
N GLN A 858 -22.46 35.40 -39.02
CA GLN A 858 -22.79 34.21 -39.80
C GLN A 858 -22.34 34.35 -41.27
N ILE A 859 -21.83 33.26 -41.88
CA ILE A 859 -22.20 32.80 -43.24
C ILE A 859 -22.06 31.27 -43.28
N GLY A 860 -23.06 30.57 -43.81
CA GLY A 860 -22.95 29.20 -44.35
C GLY A 860 -22.86 28.08 -43.31
N GLY A 861 -23.35 26.89 -43.69
CA GLY A 861 -23.26 25.70 -42.83
C GLY A 861 -23.48 24.40 -43.60
N GLN A 862 -22.95 23.31 -43.05
CA GLN A 862 -23.31 21.92 -43.37
C GLN A 862 -22.88 21.03 -42.19
N LYS A 863 -23.60 19.92 -41.96
CA LYS A 863 -23.24 18.91 -40.95
C LYS A 863 -22.01 18.10 -41.37
N PRO A 864 -21.24 17.61 -40.39
CA PRO A 864 -20.72 16.24 -40.49
C PRO A 864 -20.82 15.46 -39.16
N GLU A 865 -21.80 14.56 -39.07
CA GLU A 865 -21.83 13.46 -38.09
C GLU A 865 -21.58 12.14 -38.84
N ALA A 866 -20.31 11.74 -39.02
CA ALA A 866 -19.87 10.36 -39.37
C ALA A 866 -18.35 10.29 -39.64
N PHE A 867 -17.50 10.22 -38.60
CA PHE A 867 -16.07 9.89 -38.81
C PHE A 867 -15.32 9.29 -37.58
N TRP A 868 -16.00 8.49 -36.73
CA TRP A 868 -15.36 7.88 -35.55
C TRP A 868 -15.78 6.41 -35.29
N GLU A 869 -16.02 5.64 -36.35
CA GLU A 869 -16.04 4.16 -36.29
C GLU A 869 -15.15 3.54 -37.37
N ARG A 870 -13.86 3.36 -37.05
CA ARG A 870 -12.93 2.40 -37.66
C ARG A 870 -11.69 2.21 -36.80
#